data_AF-A0A2M9ICH8-F1
#
_entry.id   AF-A0A2M9ICH8-F1
#
_cell.length_a   1.000
_cell.length_b   1.000
_cell.length_c   1.000
_cell.angle_alpha   90.00
_cell.angle_beta   90.00
_cell.angle_gamma   90.00
#
_symmetry.space_group_name_H-M   'P 1'
#
loop_
_entity.id
_entity.type
_entity.pdbx_description
1 polymer ?
#
loop_
_entity_poly.entity_id
_entity_poly.type
_entity_poly.pdbx_seq_one_letter_code
_entity_poly.pdbx_strand_id
1 'polypeptide(L)'
;MLYMGDPSGAPTPWGPASLRGTDMQQVTATRADDKSRGVQTVDVAAYMRVSTTEQRGKYGIPVQAQAIRAFVEQQDAWCLVQSWEDIGESGSTHFRPGLEALLADISLGGVKHVLVHRLDRLGRTEAAIWRCIWQIEDVGAQVECCTEPLGEPGVERWLTVDRLAQSVEADYRRIVARTQSGRQLKAVNGGWPGGPAPYGYRIRGKGTFGSTLEVDPAEAGVVKLLADLVIDGGRTLVGIAKELNSRGILTRSGKPWTGTNLHRRLRGATFLGEAVFRRTDRQWGGHRTRLGSDGRPLHGESVVIPLPPILPAHRIRSFQEALAALTRPRKNPIGEYLLSGLIHGHCGRPYIGCFRSKDGLRTYRCSGWNADVSCGCVFLPADLVEEEVASHLNALLASIPPNSRPMMPLFSLAHTQLIQHLERVRSLERLAARCAEELDTLRVKTQQDRVIAAAMRQLESEQKAFDRILAYARDWLSELHNLSSKDARTTAVLEAAAPDIRSLSSSEQRRLFESVKVRVDIVDPTFRYREGTRCWTTRWHQRKGTSVPADPTDSQWSRIEELLRCRYPAHHFRSPLDLRAAFLGMLHRLRSGILWRDLPECFGDPEKVRCRQRTWLADGVWAEIVTLLNEEGEGTPVLSDEAGPALAISTGLDVEVLR
;
A
#
# COMPACT_ATOMS: atom_id res chain seq x y z
N MET A 1 34.16 30.84 -25.17
CA MET A 1 34.12 31.37 -23.79
C MET A 1 32.85 30.83 -23.14
N LEU A 2 32.84 29.61 -22.62
CA LEU A 2 33.30 29.20 -21.28
C LEU A 2 32.78 30.12 -20.17
N TYR A 3 31.70 29.71 -19.52
CA TYR A 3 31.50 29.93 -18.09
C TYR A 3 31.06 28.62 -17.46
N MET A 4 31.98 28.07 -16.65
CA MET A 4 31.76 26.93 -15.76
C MET A 4 31.02 27.40 -14.51
N GLY A 5 30.08 26.59 -14.04
CA GLY A 5 29.39 26.75 -12.75
C GLY A 5 29.48 25.46 -11.94
N ASP A 6 29.93 25.63 -10.71
CA ASP A 6 30.41 24.69 -9.68
C ASP A 6 29.47 23.54 -9.27
N PRO A 7 29.96 22.30 -9.00
CA PRO A 7 29.16 21.18 -8.50
C PRO A 7 29.40 20.94 -7.00
N SER A 8 28.65 21.63 -6.13
CA SER A 8 28.53 21.22 -4.72
C SER A 8 27.18 21.64 -4.12
N GLY A 9 26.28 20.67 -3.94
CA GLY A 9 25.01 20.85 -3.25
C GLY A 9 24.40 19.50 -2.88
N ALA A 10 24.50 19.15 -1.60
CA ALA A 10 23.88 17.96 -1.01
C ALA A 10 22.33 18.02 -1.09
N PRO A 11 21.62 16.87 -1.10
CA PRO A 11 20.17 16.83 -1.27
C PRO A 11 19.44 17.22 0.02
N THR A 12 18.64 18.28 -0.02
CA THR A 12 17.68 18.63 1.05
C THR A 12 16.38 17.83 0.94
N PRO A 13 15.66 17.59 2.06
CA PRO A 13 14.49 16.73 2.11
C PRO A 13 13.25 17.43 1.55
N TRP A 14 12.34 16.61 1.03
CA TRP A 14 11.08 17.01 0.41
C TRP A 14 10.20 17.87 1.33
N GLY A 15 9.91 19.08 0.91
CA GLY A 15 8.77 19.89 1.35
C GLY A 15 8.02 20.42 0.11
N PRO A 16 6.70 20.64 0.16
CA PRO A 16 5.94 21.11 -1.00
C PRO A 16 6.35 22.55 -1.32
N ALA A 17 7.12 22.71 -2.39
CA ALA A 17 7.46 24.02 -2.94
C ALA A 17 6.20 24.66 -3.54
N SER A 18 5.53 25.48 -2.73
CA SER A 18 4.57 26.46 -3.25
C SER A 18 5.32 27.45 -4.14
N LEU A 19 5.00 27.47 -5.43
CA LEU A 19 5.42 28.54 -6.35
C LEU A 19 4.63 29.81 -5.99
N ARG A 20 5.07 30.51 -4.95
CA ARG A 20 4.74 31.94 -4.77
C ARG A 20 5.73 32.73 -5.62
N GLY A 21 5.24 33.43 -6.63
CA GLY A 21 6.02 34.49 -7.28
C GLY A 21 5.85 34.57 -8.78
N THR A 22 4.92 35.41 -9.22
CA THR A 22 5.18 36.61 -10.07
C THR A 22 3.88 37.37 -10.35
N ASP A 23 2.72 36.72 -10.35
CA ASP A 23 1.40 37.36 -10.61
C ASP A 23 0.81 38.12 -9.39
N MET A 24 1.36 37.92 -8.18
CA MET A 24 0.74 38.43 -6.93
C MET A 24 0.85 39.95 -6.76
N GLN A 25 1.86 40.59 -7.36
CA GLN A 25 2.06 42.05 -7.25
C GLN A 25 1.06 42.86 -8.09
N GLN A 26 0.60 42.31 -9.22
CA GLN A 26 -0.44 42.95 -10.03
C GLN A 26 -1.82 42.83 -9.37
N VAL A 27 -2.15 41.66 -8.80
CA VAL A 27 -3.42 41.44 -8.07
C VAL A 27 -3.55 42.36 -6.84
N THR A 28 -2.47 42.61 -6.11
CA THR A 28 -2.49 43.56 -4.97
C THR A 28 -2.66 45.02 -5.40
N ALA A 29 -2.20 45.40 -6.59
CA ALA A 29 -2.32 46.76 -7.10
C ALA A 29 -3.76 47.08 -7.55
N THR A 30 -4.42 46.15 -8.25
CA THR A 30 -5.84 46.30 -8.65
C THR A 30 -6.77 46.38 -7.43
N ARG A 31 -6.46 45.62 -6.36
CA ARG A 31 -7.26 45.56 -5.12
C ARG A 31 -7.25 46.87 -4.32
N ALA A 32 -6.19 47.68 -4.45
CA ALA A 32 -6.09 48.99 -3.82
C ALA A 32 -6.88 50.06 -4.59
N ASP A 33 -6.88 49.97 -5.93
CA ASP A 33 -7.57 50.91 -6.82
C ASP A 33 -9.10 50.70 -6.80
N ASP A 34 -9.57 49.44 -6.71
CA ASP A 34 -11.01 49.13 -6.74
C ASP A 34 -11.72 49.39 -5.39
N LYS A 35 -10.99 49.24 -4.27
CA LYS A 35 -11.46 49.69 -2.94
C LYS A 35 -11.66 51.21 -2.88
N SER A 36 -10.94 51.98 -3.69
CA SER A 36 -11.11 53.43 -3.78
C SER A 36 -12.36 53.85 -4.58
N ARG A 37 -12.93 52.94 -5.38
CA ARG A 37 -14.13 53.15 -6.23
C ARG A 37 -15.43 52.57 -5.68
N GLY A 38 -15.39 51.87 -4.54
CA GLY A 38 -16.59 51.33 -3.88
C GLY A 38 -17.22 50.11 -4.58
N VAL A 39 -16.51 49.46 -5.50
CA VAL A 39 -16.98 48.24 -6.19
C VAL A 39 -16.78 47.04 -5.25
N GLN A 40 -17.85 46.31 -4.93
CA GLN A 40 -17.74 45.07 -4.18
C GLN A 40 -17.19 43.96 -5.09
N THR A 41 -15.92 43.60 -4.89
CA THR A 41 -15.27 42.52 -5.63
C THR A 41 -15.56 41.15 -4.99
N VAL A 42 -15.89 40.16 -5.83
CA VAL A 42 -16.11 38.76 -5.50
C VAL A 42 -14.81 37.98 -5.74
N ASP A 43 -14.23 37.46 -4.66
CA ASP A 43 -13.04 36.61 -4.73
C ASP A 43 -13.40 35.22 -5.28
N VAL A 44 -12.71 34.79 -6.34
CA VAL A 44 -12.93 33.50 -7.02
C VAL A 44 -11.65 32.66 -7.09
N ALA A 45 -11.79 31.35 -6.91
CA ALA A 45 -10.73 30.34 -7.04
C ALA A 45 -10.81 29.65 -8.40
N ALA A 46 -9.70 29.18 -8.97
CA ALA A 46 -9.71 28.35 -10.17
C ALA A 46 -9.25 26.92 -9.89
N TYR A 47 -9.98 25.92 -10.41
CA TYR A 47 -9.58 24.52 -10.35
C TYR A 47 -9.39 23.94 -11.75
N MET A 48 -8.22 23.36 -12.00
CA MET A 48 -7.82 22.83 -13.30
C MET A 48 -7.34 21.38 -13.20
N ARG A 49 -7.59 20.60 -14.26
CA ARG A 49 -7.23 19.18 -14.27
C ARG A 49 -6.80 18.67 -15.64
N VAL A 50 -5.78 17.82 -15.64
CA VAL A 50 -5.34 17.03 -16.81
C VAL A 50 -5.14 15.56 -16.47
N SER A 51 -5.41 14.70 -17.46
CA SER A 51 -5.40 13.24 -17.34
C SER A 51 -4.04 12.57 -17.60
N THR A 52 -3.01 13.34 -17.97
CA THR A 52 -1.64 12.85 -18.14
C THR A 52 -0.64 13.98 -17.90
N THR A 53 0.57 13.62 -17.47
CA THR A 53 1.73 14.52 -17.37
C THR A 53 2.16 15.07 -18.73
N GLU A 54 2.03 14.29 -19.81
CA GLU A 54 2.30 14.72 -21.19
C GLU A 54 1.37 15.86 -21.65
N GLN A 55 0.14 15.91 -21.14
CA GLN A 55 -0.82 16.99 -21.40
C GLN A 55 -0.52 18.27 -20.60
N ARG A 56 0.50 18.30 -19.73
CA ARG A 56 0.87 19.48 -18.95
C ARG A 56 1.47 20.61 -19.81
N GLY A 57 2.01 20.29 -20.99
CA GLY A 57 2.59 21.26 -21.92
C GLY A 57 1.55 22.23 -22.53
N LYS A 58 1.94 22.96 -23.60
CA LYS A 58 1.22 24.07 -24.28
C LYS A 58 -0.30 23.92 -24.52
N TYR A 59 -0.89 22.74 -24.34
CA TYR A 59 -2.26 22.42 -24.77
C TYR A 59 -3.25 22.09 -23.63
N GLY A 60 -2.81 21.84 -22.39
CA GLY A 60 -3.69 21.33 -21.32
C GLY A 60 -4.10 22.35 -20.27
N ILE A 61 -3.24 22.59 -19.27
CA ILE A 61 -3.49 23.55 -18.18
C ILE A 61 -3.41 25.00 -18.66
N PRO A 62 -2.43 25.43 -19.48
CA PRO A 62 -2.35 26.82 -19.94
C PRO A 62 -3.60 27.29 -20.69
N VAL A 63 -4.19 26.40 -21.50
CA VAL A 63 -5.43 26.69 -22.24
C VAL A 63 -6.62 26.87 -21.30
N GLN A 64 -6.71 26.04 -20.25
CA GLN A 64 -7.74 26.20 -19.22
C GLN A 64 -7.55 27.50 -18.44
N ALA A 65 -6.31 27.81 -18.04
CA ALA A 65 -5.99 29.05 -17.33
C ALA A 65 -6.34 30.29 -18.17
N GLN A 66 -6.01 30.29 -19.46
CA GLN A 66 -6.36 31.38 -20.38
C GLN A 66 -7.88 31.53 -20.51
N ALA A 67 -8.61 30.43 -20.68
CA ALA A 67 -10.07 30.46 -20.79
C ALA A 67 -10.74 30.95 -19.49
N ILE A 68 -10.22 30.56 -18.32
CA ILE A 68 -10.72 31.03 -17.02
C ILE A 68 -10.42 32.52 -16.84
N ARG A 69 -9.22 32.99 -17.18
CA ARG A 69 -8.88 34.42 -17.13
C ARG A 69 -9.78 35.25 -18.03
N ALA A 70 -9.96 34.83 -19.28
CA ALA A 70 -10.84 35.51 -20.23
C ALA A 70 -12.31 35.54 -19.76
N PHE A 71 -12.76 34.50 -19.03
CA PHE A 71 -14.08 34.48 -18.43
C PHE A 71 -14.19 35.47 -17.26
N VAL A 72 -13.19 35.54 -16.38
CA VAL A 72 -13.16 36.48 -15.25
C VAL A 72 -13.10 37.93 -15.73
N GLU A 73 -12.33 38.21 -16.79
CA GLU A 73 -12.25 39.54 -17.40
C GLU A 73 -13.59 40.05 -17.97
N GLN A 74 -14.54 39.14 -18.25
CA GLN A 74 -15.90 39.49 -18.70
C GLN A 74 -16.86 39.78 -17.53
N GLN A 75 -16.42 39.59 -16.28
CA GLN A 75 -17.24 39.76 -15.08
C GLN A 75 -16.75 40.98 -14.30
N ASP A 76 -17.52 42.06 -14.29
CA ASP A 76 -17.13 43.37 -13.74
C ASP A 76 -16.73 43.33 -12.26
N ALA A 77 -17.17 42.32 -11.51
CA ALA A 77 -16.96 42.22 -10.07
C ALA A 77 -16.06 41.04 -9.65
N TRP A 78 -15.53 40.22 -10.55
CA TRP A 78 -14.83 38.99 -10.14
C TRP A 78 -13.31 39.16 -10.12
N CYS A 79 -12.67 38.67 -9.06
CA CYS A 79 -11.22 38.71 -8.89
C CYS A 79 -10.67 37.30 -8.64
N LEU A 80 -9.85 36.80 -9.57
CA LEU A 80 -9.20 35.50 -9.44
C LEU A 80 -8.08 35.57 -8.40
N VAL A 81 -8.28 34.95 -7.23
CA VAL A 81 -7.33 35.04 -6.10
C VAL A 81 -6.22 33.99 -6.16
N GLN A 82 -6.56 32.76 -6.55
CA GLN A 82 -5.63 31.63 -6.54
C GLN A 82 -6.13 30.51 -7.48
N SER A 83 -5.21 29.65 -7.91
CA SER A 83 -5.49 28.50 -8.77
C SER A 83 -4.86 27.21 -8.24
N TRP A 84 -5.59 26.10 -8.35
CA TRP A 84 -5.15 24.77 -7.95
C TRP A 84 -5.22 23.82 -9.15
N GLU A 85 -4.26 22.89 -9.24
CA GLU A 85 -4.15 21.96 -10.36
C GLU A 85 -3.99 20.51 -9.88
N ASP A 86 -4.68 19.60 -10.55
CA ASP A 86 -4.48 18.16 -10.38
C ASP A 86 -3.97 17.51 -11.68
N ILE A 87 -2.85 16.79 -11.55
CA ILE A 87 -2.19 16.04 -12.62
C ILE A 87 -2.31 14.56 -12.28
N GLY A 88 -3.24 13.86 -12.93
CA GLY A 88 -3.47 12.45 -12.64
C GLY A 88 -3.22 11.59 -13.86
N GLU A 89 -2.31 10.60 -13.77
CA GLU A 89 -2.35 9.45 -14.68
C GLU A 89 -3.59 8.61 -14.34
N SER A 90 -4.50 8.49 -15.31
CA SER A 90 -5.76 7.72 -15.24
C SER A 90 -6.91 8.40 -14.49
N GLY A 91 -8.09 8.44 -15.12
CA GLY A 91 -9.34 8.95 -14.57
C GLY A 91 -9.95 8.09 -13.45
N SER A 92 -9.15 7.27 -12.76
CA SER A 92 -9.56 6.34 -11.70
C SER A 92 -8.89 6.60 -10.35
N THR A 93 -7.94 7.53 -10.28
CA THR A 93 -7.20 7.79 -9.03
C THR A 93 -8.01 8.74 -8.15
N HIS A 94 -8.33 8.29 -6.93
CA HIS A 94 -9.01 9.10 -5.90
C HIS A 94 -8.08 10.17 -5.32
N PHE A 95 -6.77 10.04 -5.54
CA PHE A 95 -5.76 10.99 -5.09
C PHE A 95 -5.86 12.30 -5.87
N ARG A 96 -6.29 13.37 -5.21
CA ARG A 96 -6.51 14.71 -5.77
C ARG A 96 -5.98 15.78 -4.82
N PRO A 97 -4.64 15.88 -4.67
CA PRO A 97 -4.03 16.82 -3.73
C PRO A 97 -4.35 18.28 -4.06
N GLY A 98 -4.56 18.63 -5.33
CA GLY A 98 -4.97 19.98 -5.74
C GLY A 98 -6.38 20.33 -5.26
N LEU A 99 -7.35 19.43 -5.45
CA LEU A 99 -8.69 19.58 -4.91
C LEU A 99 -8.70 19.60 -3.37
N GLU A 100 -7.94 18.72 -2.72
CA GLU A 100 -7.84 18.68 -1.26
C GLU A 100 -7.28 20.00 -0.69
N ALA A 101 -6.22 20.54 -1.31
CA ALA A 101 -5.66 21.84 -0.94
C ALA A 101 -6.65 22.99 -1.18
N LEU A 102 -7.40 22.96 -2.29
CA LEU A 102 -8.46 23.95 -2.56
C LEU A 102 -9.53 23.93 -1.47
N LEU A 103 -10.03 22.75 -1.08
CA LEU A 103 -11.06 22.62 -0.05
C LEU A 103 -10.55 23.12 1.32
N ALA A 104 -9.29 22.83 1.65
CA ALA A 104 -8.65 23.33 2.86
C ALA A 104 -8.52 24.87 2.84
N ASP A 105 -8.10 25.45 1.72
CA ASP A 105 -7.95 26.89 1.56
C ASP A 105 -9.31 27.62 1.61
N ILE A 106 -10.37 27.06 1.01
CA ILE A 106 -11.75 27.61 1.12
C ILE A 106 -12.25 27.56 2.57
N SER A 107 -11.93 26.48 3.30
CA SER A 107 -12.31 26.35 4.70
C SER A 107 -11.60 27.37 5.60
N LEU A 108 -10.41 27.85 5.20
CA LEU A 108 -9.60 28.84 5.92
C LEU A 108 -9.78 30.28 5.42
N GLY A 109 -10.25 30.47 4.18
CA GLY A 109 -10.35 31.74 3.49
C GLY A 109 -11.61 31.82 2.64
N GLY A 110 -12.39 32.90 2.81
CA GLY A 110 -13.79 33.02 2.39
C GLY A 110 -14.09 33.13 0.89
N VAL A 111 -13.34 32.48 0.01
CA VAL A 111 -13.67 32.37 -1.42
C VAL A 111 -15.05 31.72 -1.57
N LYS A 112 -15.93 32.38 -2.32
CA LYS A 112 -17.32 31.92 -2.49
C LYS A 112 -17.59 31.21 -3.81
N HIS A 113 -16.69 31.34 -4.79
CA HIS A 113 -16.85 30.70 -6.09
C HIS A 113 -15.57 29.97 -6.54
N VAL A 114 -15.75 28.77 -7.09
CA VAL A 114 -14.70 27.93 -7.68
C VAL A 114 -14.98 27.78 -9.17
N LEU A 115 -14.15 28.39 -9.99
CA LEU A 115 -14.21 28.32 -11.43
C LEU A 115 -13.53 27.08 -11.99
N VAL A 116 -14.25 26.40 -12.89
CA VAL A 116 -13.71 25.36 -13.77
C VAL A 116 -13.94 25.72 -15.22
N HIS A 117 -13.00 25.40 -16.09
CA HIS A 117 -13.17 25.66 -17.52
C HIS A 117 -14.40 24.91 -18.09
N ARG A 118 -14.56 23.63 -17.71
CA ARG A 118 -15.66 22.74 -18.10
C ARG A 118 -15.95 21.76 -16.96
N LEU A 119 -17.18 21.23 -16.88
CA LEU A 119 -17.54 20.25 -15.84
C LEU A 119 -16.72 18.95 -15.89
N ASP A 120 -16.15 18.59 -17.05
CA ASP A 120 -15.29 17.42 -17.20
C ASP A 120 -13.95 17.51 -16.43
N ARG A 121 -13.63 18.70 -15.89
CA ARG A 121 -12.52 18.91 -14.95
C ARG A 121 -12.80 18.32 -13.57
N LEU A 122 -14.06 18.32 -13.14
CA LEU A 122 -14.51 17.76 -11.85
C LEU A 122 -14.56 16.24 -11.89
N GLY A 123 -15.01 15.65 -13.00
CA GLY A 123 -15.15 14.19 -13.13
C GLY A 123 -15.40 13.71 -14.55
N ARG A 124 -15.29 12.39 -14.75
CA ARG A 124 -15.64 11.72 -16.02
C ARG A 124 -16.95 10.93 -15.92
N THR A 125 -17.53 10.87 -14.73
CA THR A 125 -18.82 10.25 -14.43
C THR A 125 -19.70 11.24 -13.68
N GLU A 126 -21.01 11.08 -13.78
CA GLU A 126 -21.99 11.92 -13.07
C GLU A 126 -21.73 11.89 -11.55
N ALA A 127 -21.56 10.70 -10.97
CA ALA A 127 -21.25 10.53 -9.55
C ALA A 127 -19.99 11.29 -9.10
N ALA A 128 -18.94 11.30 -9.92
CA ALA A 128 -17.70 11.99 -9.58
C ALA A 128 -17.83 13.51 -9.67
N ILE A 129 -18.63 14.01 -10.63
CA ILE A 129 -18.91 15.44 -10.78
C ILE A 129 -19.73 15.92 -9.58
N TRP A 130 -20.82 15.24 -9.25
CA TRP A 130 -21.67 15.57 -8.10
C TRP A 130 -20.89 15.56 -6.78
N ARG A 131 -20.05 14.54 -6.57
CA ARG A 131 -19.19 14.48 -5.39
C ARG A 131 -18.31 15.73 -5.24
N CYS A 132 -17.62 16.15 -6.31
CA CYS A 132 -16.79 17.35 -6.24
C CYS A 132 -17.60 18.62 -5.98
N ILE A 133 -18.77 18.77 -6.62
CA ILE A 133 -19.65 19.93 -6.40
C ILE A 133 -20.06 20.00 -4.93
N TRP A 134 -20.56 18.90 -4.38
CA TRP A 134 -21.02 18.86 -3.00
C TRP A 134 -19.87 19.06 -2.00
N GLN A 135 -18.68 18.51 -2.25
CA GLN A 135 -17.51 18.77 -1.40
C GLN A 135 -17.16 20.26 -1.34
N ILE A 136 -17.26 20.98 -2.46
CA ILE A 136 -17.00 22.42 -2.54
C ILE A 136 -18.12 23.22 -1.86
N GLU A 137 -19.38 22.81 -2.04
CA GLU A 137 -20.54 23.41 -1.36
C GLU A 137 -20.49 23.24 0.16
N ASP A 138 -20.05 22.06 0.64
CA ASP A 138 -19.99 21.72 2.06
C ASP A 138 -18.96 22.61 2.82
N VAL A 139 -17.91 23.07 2.13
CA VAL A 139 -16.93 24.06 2.66
C VAL A 139 -17.35 25.52 2.41
N GLY A 140 -18.52 25.76 1.79
CA GLY A 140 -19.14 27.08 1.69
C GLY A 140 -18.85 27.87 0.42
N ALA A 141 -18.46 27.19 -0.67
CA ALA A 141 -18.26 27.80 -1.99
C ALA A 141 -19.16 27.16 -3.06
N GLN A 142 -19.42 27.87 -4.15
CA GLN A 142 -20.19 27.39 -5.30
C GLN A 142 -19.28 27.12 -6.48
N VAL A 143 -19.58 26.08 -7.26
CA VAL A 143 -18.82 25.77 -8.48
C VAL A 143 -19.36 26.57 -9.65
N GLU A 144 -18.52 27.21 -10.45
CA GLU A 144 -18.94 27.93 -11.65
C GLU A 144 -18.18 27.42 -12.88
N CYS A 145 -18.86 27.40 -14.03
CA CYS A 145 -18.33 26.81 -15.27
C CYS A 145 -18.21 27.85 -16.38
N CYS A 146 -17.03 27.97 -16.97
CA CYS A 146 -16.76 29.00 -17.99
C CYS A 146 -17.47 28.76 -19.32
N THR A 147 -17.77 27.51 -19.68
CA THR A 147 -18.38 27.20 -20.98
C THR A 147 -19.90 27.20 -20.97
N GLU A 148 -20.51 26.84 -19.84
CA GLU A 148 -21.95 26.55 -19.73
C GLU A 148 -22.43 27.08 -18.38
N PRO A 149 -23.40 28.02 -18.34
CA PRO A 149 -23.93 28.52 -17.08
C PRO A 149 -24.65 27.40 -16.34
N LEU A 150 -24.41 27.29 -15.03
CA LEU A 150 -25.03 26.25 -14.20
C LEU A 150 -26.42 26.66 -13.68
N GLY A 151 -26.77 27.95 -13.76
CA GLY A 151 -28.02 28.51 -13.25
C GLY A 151 -27.96 28.91 -11.79
N GLU A 152 -29.02 29.55 -11.31
CA GLU A 152 -29.15 30.05 -9.94
C GLU A 152 -29.26 28.92 -8.91
N PRO A 153 -28.81 29.11 -7.66
CA PRO A 153 -28.95 28.10 -6.60
C PRO A 153 -30.40 27.63 -6.44
N GLY A 154 -30.63 26.32 -6.61
CA GLY A 154 -31.96 25.73 -6.49
C GLY A 154 -32.17 24.55 -7.45
N VAL A 155 -33.45 24.23 -7.67
CA VAL A 155 -33.89 23.11 -8.52
C VAL A 155 -33.37 23.22 -9.95
N GLU A 156 -33.46 24.41 -10.54
CA GLU A 156 -33.02 24.64 -11.92
C GLU A 156 -31.55 24.25 -12.12
N ARG A 157 -30.70 24.68 -11.18
CA ARG A 157 -29.27 24.35 -11.21
C ARG A 157 -29.02 22.87 -11.06
N TRP A 158 -29.76 22.17 -10.21
CA TRP A 158 -29.60 20.72 -10.09
C TRP A 158 -29.94 19.98 -11.39
N LEU A 159 -31.03 20.37 -12.04
CA LEU A 159 -31.45 19.81 -13.33
C LEU A 159 -30.44 20.14 -14.44
N THR A 160 -29.87 21.34 -14.43
CA THR A 160 -28.86 21.76 -15.40
C THR A 160 -27.54 21.02 -15.20
N VAL A 161 -27.05 20.92 -13.97
CA VAL A 161 -25.84 20.15 -13.64
C VAL A 161 -26.01 18.68 -14.01
N ASP A 162 -27.15 18.06 -13.71
CA ASP A 162 -27.43 16.67 -14.08
C ASP A 162 -27.38 16.44 -15.60
N ARG A 163 -28.00 17.34 -16.37
CA ARG A 163 -27.98 17.28 -17.84
C ARG A 163 -26.56 17.40 -18.42
N LEU A 164 -25.79 18.35 -17.90
CA LEU A 164 -24.42 18.57 -18.37
C LEU A 164 -23.50 17.41 -17.94
N ALA A 165 -23.68 16.88 -16.73
CA ALA A 165 -22.94 15.72 -16.22
C ALA A 165 -23.20 14.47 -17.08
N GLN A 166 -24.45 14.22 -17.47
CA GLN A 166 -24.80 13.15 -18.43
C GLN A 166 -24.09 13.32 -19.77
N SER A 167 -24.03 14.54 -20.29
CA SER A 167 -23.31 14.85 -21.54
C SER A 167 -21.81 14.56 -21.42
N VAL A 168 -21.19 15.00 -20.32
CA VAL A 168 -19.77 14.74 -20.01
C VAL A 168 -19.49 13.23 -19.95
N GLU A 169 -20.33 12.46 -19.26
CA GLU A 169 -20.15 11.02 -19.16
C GLU A 169 -20.38 10.31 -20.51
N ALA A 170 -21.38 10.74 -21.29
CA ALA A 170 -21.63 10.20 -22.63
C ALA A 170 -20.44 10.46 -23.58
N ASP A 171 -19.88 11.67 -23.57
CA ASP A 171 -18.67 12.01 -24.32
C ASP A 171 -17.48 11.16 -23.91
N TYR A 172 -17.28 11.01 -22.61
CA TYR A 172 -16.22 10.16 -22.08
C TYR A 172 -16.39 8.69 -22.53
N ARG A 173 -17.61 8.14 -22.43
CA ARG A 173 -17.94 6.78 -22.91
C ARG A 173 -17.70 6.64 -24.41
N ARG A 174 -18.05 7.64 -25.23
CA ARG A 174 -17.75 7.65 -26.69
C ARG A 174 -16.25 7.64 -26.97
N ILE A 175 -15.46 8.46 -26.27
CA ILE A 175 -13.99 8.50 -26.42
C ILE A 175 -13.38 7.16 -26.04
N VAL A 176 -13.80 6.58 -24.91
CA VAL A 176 -13.35 5.25 -24.45
C VAL A 176 -13.73 4.20 -25.49
N ALA A 177 -14.99 4.14 -25.93
CA ALA A 177 -15.45 3.17 -26.92
C ALA A 177 -14.65 3.27 -28.23
N ARG A 178 -14.48 4.46 -28.80
CA ARG A 178 -13.69 4.67 -30.03
C ARG A 178 -12.25 4.21 -29.88
N THR A 179 -11.62 4.56 -28.75
CA THR A 179 -10.23 4.16 -28.46
C THR A 179 -10.12 2.64 -28.33
N GLN A 180 -11.04 2.02 -27.61
CA GLN A 180 -11.08 0.57 -27.41
C GLN A 180 -11.34 -0.18 -28.70
N SER A 181 -12.28 0.28 -29.53
CA SER A 181 -12.57 -0.31 -30.84
C SER A 181 -11.37 -0.19 -31.80
N GLY A 182 -10.70 0.97 -31.83
CA GLY A 182 -9.48 1.13 -32.64
C GLY A 182 -8.34 0.20 -32.21
N ARG A 183 -8.14 0.00 -30.90
CA ARG A 183 -7.17 -0.96 -30.37
C ARG A 183 -7.54 -2.40 -30.70
N GLN A 184 -8.82 -2.76 -30.59
CA GLN A 184 -9.31 -4.09 -30.97
C GLN A 184 -9.05 -4.38 -32.45
N LEU A 185 -9.45 -3.46 -33.33
CA LEU A 185 -9.27 -3.62 -34.77
C LEU A 185 -7.79 -3.76 -35.13
N LYS A 186 -6.92 -2.98 -34.49
CA LYS A 186 -5.47 -3.07 -34.66
C LYS A 186 -4.93 -4.45 -34.24
N ALA A 187 -5.37 -4.98 -33.09
CA ALA A 187 -4.97 -6.31 -32.62
C ALA A 187 -5.45 -7.43 -33.56
N VAL A 188 -6.72 -7.39 -34.00
CA VAL A 188 -7.31 -8.38 -34.93
C VAL A 188 -6.52 -8.43 -36.24
N ASN A 189 -6.05 -7.28 -36.73
CA ASN A 189 -5.22 -7.19 -37.94
C ASN A 189 -3.74 -7.53 -37.71
N GLY A 190 -3.38 -8.14 -36.57
CA GLY A 190 -2.00 -8.51 -36.24
C GLY A 190 -1.09 -7.34 -35.83
N GLY A 191 -1.64 -6.14 -35.69
CA GLY A 191 -0.93 -4.96 -35.26
C GLY A 191 -0.81 -4.85 -33.73
N TRP A 192 0.22 -4.14 -33.26
CA TRP A 192 0.44 -3.88 -31.84
C TRP A 192 -0.52 -2.79 -31.31
N PRO A 193 -1.48 -3.13 -30.42
CA PRO A 193 -2.59 -2.25 -30.05
C PRO A 193 -2.18 -1.05 -29.16
N GLY A 194 -0.95 -1.04 -28.63
CA GLY A 194 -0.40 0.10 -27.91
C GLY A 194 0.51 -0.30 -26.74
N GLY A 195 1.10 0.71 -26.10
CA GLY A 195 2.08 0.52 -25.03
C GLY A 195 3.48 0.18 -25.54
N PRO A 196 4.46 0.03 -24.63
CA PRO A 196 5.83 -0.30 -25.00
C PRO A 196 5.91 -1.72 -25.57
N ALA A 197 6.85 -1.93 -26.50
CA ALA A 197 7.14 -3.26 -27.03
C ALA A 197 7.50 -4.22 -25.88
N PRO A 198 7.17 -5.53 -25.95
CA PRO A 198 7.73 -6.52 -25.05
C PRO A 198 9.27 -6.59 -25.17
N TYR A 199 9.96 -6.99 -24.11
CA TYR A 199 11.42 -7.19 -24.16
C TYR A 199 11.76 -8.35 -25.11
N GLY A 200 12.80 -8.21 -25.93
CA GLY A 200 13.12 -9.08 -27.06
C GLY A 200 12.53 -8.63 -28.40
N TYR A 201 11.64 -7.63 -28.39
CA TYR A 201 10.94 -7.14 -29.57
C TYR A 201 10.96 -5.61 -29.66
N ARG A 202 10.86 -5.09 -30.87
CA ARG A 202 10.69 -3.66 -31.19
C ARG A 202 9.45 -3.43 -32.05
N ILE A 203 8.86 -2.24 -31.97
CA ILE A 203 7.69 -1.87 -32.78
C ILE A 203 8.17 -1.31 -34.12
N ARG A 204 7.81 -1.95 -35.23
CA ARG A 204 7.97 -1.38 -36.58
C ARG A 204 6.73 -0.55 -36.93
N GLY A 205 6.94 0.59 -37.58
CA GLY A 205 5.84 1.49 -37.97
C GLY A 205 5.15 2.14 -36.76
N LYS A 206 5.91 2.49 -35.72
CA LYS A 206 5.38 3.07 -34.47
C LYS A 206 4.46 4.27 -34.78
N GLY A 207 3.26 4.25 -34.21
CA GLY A 207 2.25 5.31 -34.41
C GLY A 207 1.30 5.09 -35.58
N THR A 208 1.55 4.11 -36.45
CA THR A 208 0.63 3.78 -37.54
C THR A 208 -0.34 2.66 -37.16
N PHE A 209 -1.42 2.53 -37.92
CA PHE A 209 -2.39 1.44 -37.76
C PHE A 209 -1.77 0.06 -38.04
N GLY A 210 -0.85 -0.03 -39.00
CA GLY A 210 -0.14 -1.26 -39.37
C GLY A 210 1.10 -1.58 -38.54
N SER A 211 1.27 -1.00 -37.34
CA SER A 211 2.48 -1.24 -36.56
C SER A 211 2.56 -2.69 -36.07
N THR A 212 3.66 -3.40 -36.31
CA THR A 212 3.86 -4.80 -35.90
C THR A 212 5.03 -4.95 -34.92
N LEU A 213 5.13 -6.11 -34.28
CA LEU A 213 6.28 -6.48 -33.46
C LEU A 213 7.30 -7.26 -34.29
N GLU A 214 8.55 -6.81 -34.27
CA GLU A 214 9.69 -7.49 -34.87
C GLU A 214 10.72 -7.84 -33.80
N VAL A 215 11.53 -8.87 -34.03
CA VAL A 215 12.62 -9.24 -33.13
C VAL A 215 13.63 -8.09 -33.05
N ASP A 216 14.01 -7.72 -31.82
CA ASP A 216 15.16 -6.89 -31.58
C ASP A 216 16.39 -7.80 -31.43
N PRO A 217 17.38 -7.76 -32.35
CA PRO A 217 18.51 -8.68 -32.31
C PRO A 217 19.31 -8.62 -31.01
N ALA A 218 19.49 -7.43 -30.43
CA ALA A 218 20.29 -7.25 -29.22
C ALA A 218 19.58 -7.85 -28.01
N GLU A 219 18.30 -7.53 -27.83
CA GLU A 219 17.52 -8.07 -26.71
C GLU A 219 17.17 -9.55 -26.89
N ALA A 220 17.01 -10.03 -28.12
CA ALA A 220 16.86 -11.45 -28.42
C ALA A 220 18.10 -12.26 -28.01
N GLY A 221 19.30 -11.69 -28.15
CA GLY A 221 20.53 -12.27 -27.60
C GLY A 221 20.46 -12.43 -26.08
N VAL A 222 19.96 -11.41 -25.37
CA VAL A 222 19.76 -11.47 -23.92
C VAL A 222 18.70 -12.50 -23.52
N VAL A 223 17.60 -12.61 -24.27
CA VAL A 223 16.56 -13.63 -24.05
C VAL A 223 17.12 -15.04 -24.19
N LYS A 224 17.96 -15.29 -25.20
CA LYS A 224 18.64 -16.58 -25.39
C LYS A 224 19.58 -16.90 -24.23
N LEU A 225 20.45 -15.96 -23.85
CA LEU A 225 21.33 -16.10 -22.70
C LEU A 225 20.56 -16.37 -21.39
N LEU A 226 19.46 -15.66 -21.17
CA LEU A 226 18.60 -15.87 -20.01
C LEU A 226 17.97 -17.26 -19.98
N ALA A 227 17.56 -17.78 -21.14
CA ALA A 227 17.06 -19.14 -21.25
C ALA A 227 18.16 -20.15 -20.90
N ASP A 228 19.37 -19.98 -21.43
CA ASP A 228 20.53 -20.83 -21.12
C ASP A 228 20.83 -20.85 -19.61
N LEU A 229 21.00 -19.68 -19.00
CA LEU A 229 21.30 -19.56 -17.55
C LEU A 229 20.23 -20.17 -16.64
N VAL A 230 18.97 -20.20 -17.08
CA VAL A 230 17.88 -20.83 -16.32
C VAL A 230 17.85 -22.34 -16.54
N ILE A 231 18.04 -22.80 -17.78
CA ILE A 231 18.05 -24.24 -18.14
C ILE A 231 19.25 -24.95 -17.52
N ASP A 232 20.45 -24.35 -17.61
CA ASP A 232 21.70 -24.91 -17.05
C ASP A 232 21.64 -25.05 -15.52
N GLY A 233 20.77 -24.28 -14.87
CA GLY A 233 20.52 -24.37 -13.43
C GLY A 233 21.67 -23.84 -12.56
N GLY A 234 21.65 -24.20 -11.27
CA GLY A 234 22.72 -23.85 -10.31
C GLY A 234 22.74 -22.39 -9.82
N ARG A 235 21.94 -21.48 -10.41
CA ARG A 235 21.85 -20.07 -10.00
C ARG A 235 20.42 -19.67 -9.62
N THR A 236 20.30 -18.83 -8.59
CA THR A 236 19.01 -18.21 -8.24
C THR A 236 18.70 -17.07 -9.22
N LEU A 237 17.44 -16.65 -9.34
CA LEU A 237 17.07 -15.49 -10.17
C LEU A 237 17.79 -14.20 -9.75
N VAL A 238 18.12 -14.06 -8.46
CA VAL A 238 18.96 -12.95 -7.97
C VAL A 238 20.39 -13.10 -8.48
N GLY A 239 20.95 -14.31 -8.46
CA GLY A 239 22.26 -14.61 -9.03
C GLY A 239 22.34 -14.29 -10.53
N ILE A 240 21.34 -14.71 -11.29
CA ILE A 240 21.25 -14.42 -12.74
C ILE A 240 21.16 -12.90 -12.98
N ALA A 241 20.36 -12.17 -12.19
CA ALA A 241 20.28 -10.72 -12.31
C ALA A 241 21.62 -10.03 -12.01
N LYS A 242 22.34 -10.46 -10.96
CA LYS A 242 23.68 -9.95 -10.64
C LYS A 242 24.68 -10.20 -11.75
N GLU A 243 24.65 -11.39 -12.34
CA GLU A 243 25.51 -11.76 -13.46
C GLU A 243 25.27 -10.87 -14.69
N LEU A 244 24.01 -10.66 -15.08
CA LEU A 244 23.68 -9.74 -16.17
C LEU A 244 24.22 -8.33 -15.91
N ASN A 245 24.01 -7.81 -14.70
CA ASN A 245 24.50 -6.48 -14.31
C ASN A 245 26.03 -6.41 -14.32
N SER A 246 26.73 -7.45 -13.87
CA SER A 246 28.21 -7.51 -13.88
C SER A 246 28.78 -7.53 -15.30
N ARG A 247 28.02 -8.05 -16.27
CA ARG A 247 28.36 -8.04 -17.70
C ARG A 247 27.96 -6.72 -18.39
N GLY A 248 27.45 -5.74 -17.65
CA GLY A 248 26.95 -4.46 -18.20
C GLY A 248 25.64 -4.59 -18.99
N ILE A 249 24.95 -5.73 -18.90
CA ILE A 249 23.68 -5.96 -19.60
C ILE A 249 22.54 -5.39 -18.76
N LEU A 250 22.02 -4.23 -19.13
CA LEU A 250 20.95 -3.54 -18.42
C LEU A 250 19.58 -3.80 -19.06
N THR A 251 18.51 -3.44 -18.35
CA THR A 251 17.15 -3.43 -18.91
C THR A 251 17.02 -2.36 -20.01
N ARG A 252 15.99 -2.44 -20.86
CA ARG A 252 15.73 -1.44 -21.91
C ARG A 252 15.71 0.02 -21.41
N SER A 253 15.27 0.24 -20.18
CA SER A 253 15.23 1.57 -19.56
C SER A 253 16.56 2.02 -18.95
N GLY A 254 17.66 1.29 -19.19
CA GLY A 254 18.98 1.55 -18.59
C GLY A 254 19.06 1.22 -17.09
N LYS A 255 18.07 0.52 -16.52
CA LYS A 255 18.06 0.13 -15.10
C LYS A 255 18.70 -1.24 -14.90
N PRO A 256 19.34 -1.52 -13.76
CA PRO A 256 19.85 -2.85 -13.45
C PRO A 256 18.73 -3.89 -13.32
N TRP A 257 19.07 -5.14 -13.61
CA TRP A 257 18.23 -6.30 -13.34
C TRP A 257 18.13 -6.55 -11.84
N THR A 258 16.94 -6.90 -11.39
CA THR A 258 16.65 -7.37 -10.04
C THR A 258 15.97 -8.72 -10.13
N GLY A 259 16.08 -9.57 -9.10
CA GLY A 259 15.39 -10.86 -9.10
C GLY A 259 13.89 -10.72 -9.39
N THR A 260 13.25 -9.65 -8.89
CA THR A 260 11.83 -9.37 -9.10
C THR A 260 11.51 -8.93 -10.53
N ASN A 261 12.27 -8.01 -11.13
CA ASN A 261 11.99 -7.53 -12.48
C ASN A 261 12.30 -8.61 -13.53
N LEU A 262 13.34 -9.41 -13.30
CA LEU A 262 13.73 -10.53 -14.14
C LEU A 262 12.67 -11.63 -14.08
N HIS A 263 12.29 -12.07 -12.87
CA HIS A 263 11.23 -13.05 -12.67
C HIS A 263 9.93 -12.67 -13.40
N ARG A 264 9.54 -11.39 -13.35
CA ARG A 264 8.35 -10.88 -14.06
C ARG A 264 8.48 -11.00 -15.57
N ARG A 265 9.66 -10.77 -16.14
CA ARG A 265 9.92 -10.89 -17.58
C ARG A 265 9.95 -12.34 -18.04
N LEU A 266 10.62 -13.21 -17.30
CA LEU A 266 10.76 -14.65 -17.59
C LEU A 266 9.41 -15.39 -17.58
N ARG A 267 8.48 -14.99 -16.71
CA ARG A 267 7.10 -15.50 -16.70
C ARG A 267 6.14 -14.76 -17.62
N GLY A 268 6.61 -13.79 -18.39
CA GLY A 268 5.77 -13.09 -19.36
C GLY A 268 5.50 -13.99 -20.55
N ALA A 269 4.26 -14.08 -21.02
CA ALA A 269 3.92 -14.86 -22.21
C ALA A 269 4.72 -14.44 -23.45
N THR A 270 5.11 -13.17 -23.54
CA THR A 270 5.92 -12.67 -24.67
C THR A 270 7.31 -13.29 -24.71
N PHE A 271 7.86 -13.70 -23.57
CA PHE A 271 9.11 -14.46 -23.49
C PHE A 271 8.95 -15.87 -24.10
N LEU A 272 7.74 -16.42 -24.00
CA LEU A 272 7.37 -17.72 -24.56
C LEU A 272 6.87 -17.61 -26.02
N GLY A 273 6.98 -16.43 -26.64
CA GLY A 273 6.52 -16.21 -28.01
C GLY A 273 5.02 -15.96 -28.15
N GLU A 274 4.31 -15.68 -27.05
CA GLU A 274 2.88 -15.37 -27.07
C GLU A 274 2.59 -13.92 -26.66
N ALA A 275 1.84 -13.20 -27.49
CA ALA A 275 1.20 -11.94 -27.09
C ALA A 275 -0.31 -12.09 -27.19
N VAL A 276 -1.02 -11.84 -26.10
CA VAL A 276 -2.49 -11.88 -26.09
C VAL A 276 -3.03 -10.53 -25.65
N PHE A 277 -3.74 -9.86 -26.56
CA PHE A 277 -4.51 -8.67 -26.24
C PHE A 277 -5.78 -9.06 -25.47
N ARG A 278 -6.09 -8.33 -24.40
CA ARG A 278 -7.27 -8.55 -23.54
C ARG A 278 -7.38 -9.93 -22.91
N ARG A 279 -6.25 -10.52 -22.54
CA ARG A 279 -6.19 -11.81 -21.82
C ARG A 279 -7.08 -11.81 -20.56
N THR A 280 -7.83 -12.90 -20.39
CA THR A 280 -8.80 -13.11 -19.31
C THR A 280 -8.22 -13.90 -18.14
N ASP A 281 -7.25 -14.79 -18.40
CA ASP A 281 -6.59 -15.61 -17.40
C ASP A 281 -5.49 -14.85 -16.62
N ARG A 282 -5.02 -15.47 -15.53
CA ARG A 282 -3.86 -15.03 -14.73
C ARG A 282 -2.63 -15.91 -14.96
N GLN A 283 -2.60 -16.68 -16.04
CA GLN A 283 -1.56 -17.68 -16.28
C GLN A 283 -0.17 -17.01 -16.37
N TRP A 284 -0.10 -15.80 -16.93
CA TRP A 284 1.15 -15.09 -17.22
C TRP A 284 1.16 -13.66 -16.66
N GLY A 285 1.10 -13.52 -15.33
CA GLY A 285 1.25 -12.24 -14.63
C GLY A 285 0.00 -11.78 -13.86
N GLY A 286 0.08 -10.59 -13.25
CA GLY A 286 -0.96 -10.07 -12.36
C GLY A 286 -2.06 -9.23 -13.04
N HIS A 287 -1.85 -8.79 -14.28
CA HIS A 287 -2.80 -7.94 -14.99
C HIS A 287 -3.76 -8.81 -15.81
N ARG A 288 -5.04 -8.81 -15.41
CA ARG A 288 -6.15 -9.41 -16.16
C ARG A 288 -6.99 -8.31 -16.79
N THR A 289 -7.59 -8.58 -17.95
CA THR A 289 -8.62 -7.69 -18.47
C THR A 289 -9.83 -7.65 -17.54
N ARG A 290 -10.57 -6.54 -17.54
CA ARG A 290 -11.84 -6.46 -16.81
C ARG A 290 -12.89 -7.30 -17.55
N LEU A 291 -13.64 -8.08 -16.79
CA LEU A 291 -14.70 -8.94 -17.31
C LEU A 291 -16.06 -8.32 -16.99
N GLY A 292 -17.03 -8.52 -17.87
CA GLY A 292 -18.44 -8.26 -17.61
C GLY A 292 -19.03 -9.30 -16.65
N SER A 293 -20.31 -9.11 -16.30
CA SER A 293 -21.09 -10.08 -15.52
C SER A 293 -21.22 -11.44 -16.21
N ASP A 294 -21.11 -11.47 -17.52
CA ASP A 294 -21.10 -12.66 -18.38
C ASP A 294 -19.74 -13.39 -18.44
N GLY A 295 -18.73 -12.88 -17.73
CA GLY A 295 -17.38 -13.44 -17.73
C GLY A 295 -16.55 -13.13 -18.99
N ARG A 296 -17.04 -12.32 -19.92
CA ARG A 296 -16.33 -11.94 -21.16
C ARG A 296 -15.57 -10.62 -20.99
N PRO A 297 -14.50 -10.35 -21.77
CA PRO A 297 -13.80 -9.06 -21.70
C PRO A 297 -14.72 -7.87 -21.98
N LEU A 298 -14.68 -6.86 -21.10
CA LEU A 298 -15.60 -5.71 -21.11
C LEU A 298 -15.58 -4.88 -22.40
N HIS A 299 -14.45 -4.83 -23.10
CA HIS A 299 -14.25 -3.91 -24.22
C HIS A 299 -14.12 -4.59 -25.60
N GLY A 300 -14.36 -5.91 -25.68
CA GLY A 300 -14.25 -6.73 -26.90
C GLY A 300 -13.25 -7.89 -26.74
N GLU A 301 -13.20 -8.78 -27.73
CA GLU A 301 -12.63 -10.14 -27.58
C GLU A 301 -11.11 -10.21 -27.33
N SER A 302 -10.67 -11.33 -26.76
CA SER A 302 -9.24 -11.66 -26.65
C SER A 302 -8.66 -11.98 -28.02
N VAL A 303 -7.48 -11.44 -28.32
CA VAL A 303 -6.81 -11.65 -29.61
C VAL A 303 -5.38 -12.11 -29.38
N VAL A 304 -5.00 -13.23 -29.99
CA VAL A 304 -3.60 -13.68 -30.04
C VAL A 304 -2.89 -12.89 -31.15
N ILE A 305 -1.88 -12.12 -30.77
CA ILE A 305 -1.02 -11.36 -31.68
C ILE A 305 0.16 -12.27 -32.04
N PRO A 306 0.36 -12.59 -33.33
CA PRO A 306 1.48 -13.44 -33.75
C PRO A 306 2.82 -12.75 -33.44
N LEU A 307 3.74 -13.48 -32.83
CA LEU A 307 5.12 -13.03 -32.57
C LEU A 307 6.11 -13.88 -33.36
N PRO A 308 7.15 -13.27 -33.95
CA PRO A 308 8.27 -14.03 -34.48
C PRO A 308 9.01 -14.77 -33.34
N PRO A 309 9.28 -16.08 -33.45
CA PRO A 309 9.87 -16.84 -32.35
C PRO A 309 11.35 -16.47 -32.11
N ILE A 310 11.71 -16.17 -30.85
CA ILE A 310 13.11 -15.96 -30.43
C ILE A 310 13.77 -17.29 -30.01
N LEU A 311 13.01 -18.17 -29.35
CA LEU A 311 13.42 -19.48 -28.88
C LEU A 311 12.61 -20.57 -29.60
N PRO A 312 13.22 -21.71 -29.95
CA PRO A 312 12.48 -22.84 -30.52
C PRO A 312 11.64 -23.54 -29.45
N ALA A 313 10.56 -24.21 -29.88
CA ALA A 313 9.56 -24.81 -28.97
C ALA A 313 10.14 -25.79 -27.93
N HIS A 314 11.15 -26.58 -28.30
CA HIS A 314 11.80 -27.51 -27.37
C HIS A 314 12.51 -26.77 -26.22
N ARG A 315 13.19 -25.65 -26.51
CA ARG A 315 13.86 -24.83 -25.49
C ARG A 315 12.88 -24.11 -24.59
N ILE A 316 11.74 -23.65 -25.13
CA ILE A 316 10.67 -23.05 -24.34
C ILE A 316 10.18 -24.03 -23.27
N ARG A 317 10.02 -25.31 -23.64
CA ARG A 317 9.61 -26.38 -22.71
C ARG A 317 10.64 -26.60 -21.61
N SER A 318 11.91 -26.81 -21.97
CA SER A 318 12.99 -26.99 -20.99
C SER A 318 13.13 -25.78 -20.04
N PHE A 319 12.97 -24.57 -20.57
CA PHE A 319 12.98 -23.34 -19.78
C PHE A 319 11.83 -23.28 -18.77
N GLN A 320 10.61 -23.65 -19.17
CA GLN A 320 9.45 -23.66 -18.27
C GLN A 320 9.63 -24.66 -17.12
N GLU A 321 10.13 -25.86 -17.41
CA GLU A 321 10.43 -26.89 -16.41
C GLU A 321 11.46 -26.37 -15.38
N ALA A 322 12.57 -25.80 -15.87
CA ALA A 322 13.60 -25.22 -15.02
C ALA A 322 13.09 -24.01 -14.19
N LEU A 323 12.29 -23.13 -14.79
CA LEU A 323 11.73 -21.96 -14.11
C LEU A 323 10.74 -22.35 -13.01
N ALA A 324 9.92 -23.39 -13.24
CA ALA A 324 8.99 -23.92 -12.24
C ALA A 324 9.74 -24.47 -11.02
N ALA A 325 10.86 -25.17 -11.23
CA ALA A 325 11.72 -25.65 -10.14
C ALA A 325 12.29 -24.51 -9.27
N LEU A 326 12.52 -23.33 -9.86
CA LEU A 326 13.04 -22.14 -9.16
C LEU A 326 11.98 -21.37 -8.34
N THR A 327 10.68 -21.61 -8.55
CA THR A 327 9.63 -20.73 -8.01
C THR A 327 8.68 -21.41 -7.02
N ARG A 328 9.01 -21.30 -5.72
CA ARG A 328 8.05 -21.56 -4.63
C ARG A 328 7.37 -20.24 -4.22
N PRO A 329 6.02 -20.15 -4.19
CA PRO A 329 5.33 -18.89 -3.93
C PRO A 329 5.21 -18.56 -2.44
N ARG A 330 5.31 -17.28 -2.08
CA ARG A 330 4.56 -16.66 -0.97
C ARG A 330 4.23 -15.20 -1.24
N LYS A 331 2.98 -14.81 -0.96
CA LYS A 331 2.55 -13.44 -0.75
C LYS A 331 1.88 -13.40 0.62
N ASN A 332 2.32 -12.48 1.48
CA ASN A 332 1.64 -12.17 2.71
C ASN A 332 0.83 -10.88 2.47
N PRO A 333 -0.51 -10.90 2.55
CA PRO A 333 -1.32 -9.70 2.53
C PRO A 333 -0.92 -8.75 3.67
N ILE A 334 -0.83 -7.45 3.39
CA ILE A 334 -0.43 -6.42 4.36
C ILE A 334 -1.37 -6.39 5.60
N GLY A 335 -2.64 -6.78 5.43
CA GLY A 335 -3.60 -6.91 6.54
C GLY A 335 -3.32 -8.05 7.53
N GLU A 336 -2.46 -9.00 7.17
CA GLU A 336 -2.04 -10.09 8.07
C GLU A 336 -0.83 -9.71 8.93
N TYR A 337 -0.25 -8.51 8.84
CA TYR A 337 0.97 -8.14 9.57
C TYR A 337 0.97 -6.64 9.90
N LEU A 338 0.30 -6.29 11.00
CA LEU A 338 -0.03 -4.93 11.45
C LEU A 338 1.18 -4.00 11.60
N LEU A 339 2.32 -4.55 12.02
CA LEU A 339 3.53 -3.81 12.36
C LEU A 339 4.57 -3.81 11.23
N SER A 340 4.19 -4.27 10.03
CA SER A 340 5.07 -4.21 8.86
C SER A 340 5.50 -2.77 8.60
N GLY A 341 6.80 -2.53 8.52
CA GLY A 341 7.38 -1.20 8.34
C GLY A 341 7.46 -0.33 9.61
N LEU A 342 6.87 -0.74 10.73
CA LEU A 342 6.92 0.01 12.00
C LEU A 342 8.01 -0.52 12.94
N ILE A 343 8.36 -1.80 12.81
CA ILE A 343 9.44 -2.43 13.56
C ILE A 343 10.79 -2.18 12.88
N HIS A 344 11.79 -1.75 13.64
CA HIS A 344 13.14 -1.47 13.19
C HIS A 344 14.16 -2.30 13.98
N GLY A 345 15.05 -2.96 13.25
CA GLY A 345 16.16 -3.68 13.87
C GLY A 345 17.33 -2.76 14.21
N HIS A 346 18.27 -3.27 15.02
CA HIS A 346 19.54 -2.58 15.32
C HIS A 346 20.33 -2.18 14.06
N CYS A 347 20.10 -2.85 12.92
CA CYS A 347 20.70 -2.49 11.63
C CYS A 347 20.06 -1.26 10.95
N GLY A 348 19.08 -0.61 11.61
CA GLY A 348 18.36 0.57 11.10
C GLY A 348 17.30 0.25 10.04
N ARG A 349 17.17 -1.01 9.60
CA ARG A 349 16.23 -1.41 8.54
C ARG A 349 14.89 -1.86 9.11
N PRO A 350 13.78 -1.58 8.40
CA PRO A 350 12.46 -1.98 8.83
C PRO A 350 12.25 -3.49 8.67
N TYR A 351 11.37 -4.04 9.48
CA TYR A 351 10.89 -5.41 9.38
C TYR A 351 9.62 -5.50 8.54
N ILE A 352 9.44 -6.65 7.90
CA ILE A 352 8.28 -6.97 7.07
C ILE A 352 7.67 -8.31 7.49
N GLY A 353 6.36 -8.44 7.36
CA GLY A 353 5.67 -9.71 7.60
C GLY A 353 6.16 -10.85 6.71
N CYS A 354 6.36 -12.02 7.31
CA CYS A 354 6.85 -13.24 6.67
C CYS A 354 6.20 -14.47 7.31
N PHE A 355 5.53 -15.30 6.50
CA PHE A 355 4.96 -16.55 6.97
C PHE A 355 6.03 -17.65 6.82
N ARG A 356 6.22 -18.53 7.81
CA ARG A 356 7.23 -19.60 7.80
C ARG A 356 6.59 -20.98 7.63
N SER A 357 6.76 -21.61 6.46
CA SER A 357 5.97 -22.80 6.04
C SER A 357 6.37 -24.03 6.81
N LYS A 358 7.66 -24.13 7.13
CA LYS A 358 8.21 -25.25 7.87
C LYS A 358 7.65 -25.34 9.28
N ASP A 359 7.31 -24.18 9.86
CA ASP A 359 6.90 -24.07 11.26
C ASP A 359 5.41 -23.73 11.42
N GLY A 360 4.74 -23.33 10.34
CA GLY A 360 3.34 -22.88 10.36
C GLY A 360 3.13 -21.52 11.04
N LEU A 361 4.19 -20.72 11.25
CA LEU A 361 4.15 -19.52 12.10
C LEU A 361 4.16 -18.21 11.28
N ARG A 362 3.39 -17.22 11.77
CA ARG A 362 3.48 -15.82 11.34
C ARG A 362 4.68 -15.16 12.05
N THR A 363 5.56 -14.53 11.28
CA THR A 363 6.75 -13.85 11.82
C THR A 363 7.00 -12.51 11.14
N TYR A 364 7.74 -11.62 11.79
CA TYR A 364 8.38 -10.47 11.18
C TYR A 364 9.85 -10.77 10.90
N ARG A 365 10.34 -10.32 9.75
CA ARG A 365 11.75 -10.45 9.34
C ARG A 365 12.32 -9.10 8.94
N CYS A 366 13.54 -8.80 9.36
CA CYS A 366 14.27 -7.62 8.90
C CYS A 366 14.40 -7.62 7.37
N SER A 367 14.05 -6.52 6.71
CA SER A 367 14.20 -6.33 5.25
C SER A 367 15.65 -6.43 4.76
N GLY A 368 16.62 -6.32 5.68
CA GLY A 368 18.05 -6.48 5.40
C GLY A 368 18.50 -7.89 5.01
N TRP A 369 17.60 -8.89 5.04
CA TRP A 369 17.89 -10.27 4.64
C TRP A 369 18.32 -10.45 3.17
N ASN A 370 18.00 -9.48 2.32
CA ASN A 370 18.38 -9.47 0.90
C ASN A 370 19.72 -8.78 0.62
N ALA A 371 20.41 -8.26 1.65
CA ALA A 371 21.72 -7.63 1.46
C ALA A 371 22.84 -8.66 1.32
N ASP A 372 23.94 -8.26 0.68
CA ASP A 372 25.10 -9.13 0.43
C ASP A 372 25.75 -9.63 1.73
N VAL A 373 25.67 -8.84 2.80
CA VAL A 373 26.06 -9.22 4.16
C VAL A 373 24.81 -9.28 5.03
N SER A 374 24.59 -10.42 5.70
CA SER A 374 23.48 -10.60 6.63
C SER A 374 23.65 -9.66 7.82
N CYS A 375 22.60 -8.91 8.14
CA CYS A 375 22.57 -8.03 9.30
C CYS A 375 22.45 -8.78 10.64
N GLY A 376 22.30 -10.11 10.65
CA GLY A 376 22.18 -10.90 11.89
C GLY A 376 20.88 -10.67 12.68
N CYS A 377 19.97 -9.83 12.18
CA CYS A 377 18.67 -9.57 12.76
C CYS A 377 17.81 -10.84 12.85
N VAL A 378 17.21 -11.07 14.02
CA VAL A 378 16.38 -12.24 14.31
C VAL A 378 14.99 -12.14 13.69
N PHE A 379 14.33 -13.28 13.50
CA PHE A 379 12.89 -13.30 13.24
C PHE A 379 12.12 -13.03 14.54
N LEU A 380 11.00 -12.32 14.44
CA LEU A 380 10.11 -12.08 15.57
C LEU A 380 8.78 -12.81 15.36
N PRO A 381 8.24 -13.55 16.32
CA PRO A 381 6.88 -14.07 16.24
C PRO A 381 5.87 -12.93 16.12
N ALA A 382 5.00 -12.98 15.10
CA ALA A 382 4.13 -11.85 14.81
C ALA A 382 3.11 -11.60 15.93
N ASP A 383 2.50 -12.67 16.45
CA ASP A 383 1.45 -12.58 17.47
C ASP A 383 1.99 -12.01 18.79
N LEU A 384 3.21 -12.39 19.20
CA LEU A 384 3.83 -11.89 20.44
C LEU A 384 4.16 -10.40 20.35
N VAL A 385 4.76 -9.96 19.24
CA VAL A 385 5.12 -8.54 19.07
C VAL A 385 3.87 -7.67 18.90
N GLU A 386 2.85 -8.17 18.19
CA GLU A 386 1.55 -7.50 18.08
C GLU A 386 0.86 -7.40 19.44
N GLU A 387 0.95 -8.43 20.29
CA GLU A 387 0.43 -8.39 21.66
C GLU A 387 1.14 -7.35 22.53
N GLU A 388 2.48 -7.34 22.51
CA GLU A 388 3.28 -6.44 23.32
C GLU A 388 3.02 -4.97 22.97
N VAL A 389 2.94 -4.66 21.67
CA VAL A 389 2.57 -3.32 21.19
C VAL A 389 1.16 -2.94 21.59
N ALA A 390 0.20 -3.87 21.46
CA ALA A 390 -1.18 -3.60 21.84
C ALA A 390 -1.34 -3.35 23.34
N SER A 391 -0.69 -4.17 24.17
CA SER A 391 -0.67 -4.02 25.62
C SER A 391 -0.04 -2.70 26.06
N HIS A 392 1.11 -2.35 25.48
CA HIS A 392 1.78 -1.08 25.76
C HIS A 392 0.92 0.13 25.42
N LEU A 393 0.28 0.13 24.24
CA LEU A 393 -0.61 1.21 23.82
C LEU A 393 -1.87 1.30 24.70
N ASN A 394 -2.49 0.18 25.05
CA ASN A 394 -3.63 0.16 25.97
C ASN A 394 -3.25 0.77 27.33
N ALA A 395 -2.07 0.43 27.87
CA ALA A 395 -1.57 0.98 29.13
C ALA A 395 -1.26 2.48 29.03
N LEU A 396 -0.61 2.91 27.94
CA LEU A 396 -0.31 4.33 27.69
C LEU A 396 -1.60 5.14 27.57
N LEU A 397 -2.56 4.67 26.78
CA LEU A 397 -3.86 5.32 26.64
C LEU A 397 -4.59 5.38 28.00
N ALA A 398 -4.62 4.29 28.76
CA ALA A 398 -5.21 4.26 30.11
C ALA A 398 -4.58 5.30 31.05
N SER A 399 -3.29 5.61 30.91
CA SER A 399 -2.60 6.62 31.72
C SER A 399 -2.98 8.07 31.37
N ILE A 400 -3.52 8.31 30.17
CA ILE A 400 -3.94 9.64 29.70
C ILE A 400 -5.43 9.83 30.02
N PRO A 401 -5.86 10.96 30.62
CA PRO A 401 -7.28 11.25 30.83
C PRO A 401 -8.04 11.17 29.50
N PRO A 402 -9.27 10.62 29.45
CA PRO A 402 -10.02 10.47 28.21
C PRO A 402 -10.11 11.76 27.37
N ASN A 403 -10.27 12.91 28.04
CA ASN A 403 -10.38 14.23 27.41
C ASN A 403 -9.06 14.80 26.88
N SER A 404 -7.91 14.19 27.25
CA SER A 404 -6.56 14.59 26.84
C SER A 404 -5.91 13.60 25.88
N ARG A 405 -6.58 12.47 25.60
CA ARG A 405 -6.15 11.52 24.57
C ARG A 405 -6.24 12.19 23.20
N PRO A 406 -5.41 11.79 22.23
CA PRO A 406 -5.46 12.36 20.89
C PRO A 406 -6.85 12.12 20.31
N MET A 407 -7.67 13.17 20.28
CA MET A 407 -8.86 13.16 19.44
C MET A 407 -8.35 13.06 18.01
N MET A 408 -8.71 11.99 17.32
CA MET A 408 -8.51 11.91 15.88
C MET A 408 -9.22 13.14 15.27
N PRO A 409 -8.50 14.07 14.59
CA PRO A 409 -9.09 15.28 14.02
C PRO A 409 -10.21 15.02 13.00
N LEU A 410 -10.39 13.77 12.62
CA LEU A 410 -11.37 13.27 11.67
C LEU A 410 -12.82 13.36 12.17
N PHE A 411 -13.06 13.34 13.49
CA PHE A 411 -14.43 13.24 14.01
C PHE A 411 -15.27 14.49 13.76
N SER A 412 -14.71 15.70 13.92
CA SER A 412 -15.52 16.93 13.75
C SER A 412 -15.86 17.20 12.28
N LEU A 413 -14.87 17.16 11.38
CA LEU A 413 -15.09 17.46 9.97
C LEU A 413 -15.94 16.40 9.25
N ALA A 414 -15.68 15.11 9.49
CA ALA A 414 -16.45 14.03 8.88
C ALA A 414 -17.90 14.00 9.40
N HIS A 415 -18.11 14.34 10.67
CA HIS A 415 -19.46 14.44 11.24
C HIS A 415 -20.23 15.64 10.69
N THR A 416 -19.58 16.80 10.52
CA THR A 416 -20.19 17.96 9.86
C THR A 416 -20.58 17.65 8.42
N GLN A 417 -19.66 17.05 7.64
CA GLN A 417 -19.94 16.60 6.27
C GLN A 417 -21.10 15.62 6.22
N LEU A 418 -21.15 14.67 7.17
CA LEU A 418 -22.23 13.71 7.25
C LEU A 418 -23.59 14.38 7.48
N ILE A 419 -23.68 15.33 8.42
CA ILE A 419 -24.93 16.06 8.70
C ILE A 419 -25.38 16.87 7.49
N GLN A 420 -24.47 17.63 6.87
CA GLN A 420 -24.76 18.42 5.66
C GLN A 420 -25.26 17.52 4.53
N HIS A 421 -24.63 16.36 4.34
CA HIS A 421 -25.01 15.43 3.29
C HIS A 421 -26.34 14.71 3.57
N LEU A 422 -26.65 14.40 4.84
CA LEU A 422 -27.95 13.88 5.25
C LEU A 422 -29.10 14.84 4.92
N GLU A 423 -28.94 16.14 5.19
CA GLU A 423 -29.96 17.13 4.88
C GLU A 423 -30.14 17.28 3.36
N ARG A 424 -29.06 17.20 2.60
CA ARG A 424 -29.10 17.19 1.13
C ARG A 424 -29.91 16.01 0.59
N VAL A 425 -29.68 14.80 1.10
CA VAL A 425 -30.47 13.61 0.74
C VAL A 425 -31.96 13.81 1.04
N ARG A 426 -32.29 14.32 2.24
CA ARG A 426 -33.69 14.61 2.61
C ARG A 426 -34.34 15.67 1.71
N SER A 427 -33.58 16.67 1.28
CA SER A 427 -34.06 17.70 0.34
C SER A 427 -34.38 17.08 -1.03
N LEU A 428 -33.48 16.25 -1.56
CA LEU A 428 -33.69 15.51 -2.81
C LEU A 428 -34.89 14.56 -2.73
N GLU A 429 -35.06 13.84 -1.62
CA GLU A 429 -36.22 12.97 -1.40
C GLU A 429 -37.54 13.73 -1.43
N ARG A 430 -37.60 14.91 -0.78
CA ARG A 430 -38.78 15.78 -0.81
C ARG A 430 -39.10 16.28 -2.23
N LEU A 431 -38.08 16.63 -3.01
CA LEU A 431 -38.27 17.08 -4.40
C LEU A 431 -38.75 15.95 -5.31
N ALA A 432 -38.14 14.77 -5.21
CA ALA A 432 -38.56 13.59 -5.97
C ALA A 432 -40.01 13.17 -5.63
N ALA A 433 -40.38 13.20 -4.34
CA ALA A 433 -41.73 12.92 -3.89
C ALA A 433 -42.75 13.94 -4.43
N ARG A 434 -42.43 15.24 -4.40
CA ARG A 434 -43.29 16.29 -4.96
C ARG A 434 -43.54 16.09 -6.46
N CYS A 435 -42.51 15.79 -7.24
CA CYS A 435 -42.69 15.48 -8.66
C CYS A 435 -43.58 14.26 -8.88
N ALA A 436 -43.46 13.23 -8.02
CA ALA A 436 -44.31 12.04 -8.10
C ALA A 436 -45.79 12.36 -7.83
N GLU A 437 -46.07 13.14 -6.78
CA GLU A 437 -47.43 13.56 -6.42
C GLU A 437 -48.08 14.43 -7.51
N GLU A 438 -47.33 15.37 -8.09
CA GLU A 438 -47.79 16.20 -9.20
C GLU A 438 -48.09 15.35 -10.45
N LEU A 439 -47.24 14.36 -10.76
CA LEU A 439 -47.47 13.42 -11.85
C LEU A 439 -48.72 12.58 -11.66
N ASP A 440 -48.95 12.04 -10.46
CA ASP A 440 -50.14 11.24 -10.18
C ASP A 440 -51.41 12.08 -10.24
N THR A 441 -51.34 13.34 -9.79
CA THR A 441 -52.45 14.30 -9.93
C THR A 441 -52.80 14.56 -11.40
N LEU A 442 -51.79 14.71 -12.26
CA LEU A 442 -51.99 14.94 -13.69
C LEU A 442 -52.47 13.68 -14.43
N ARG A 443 -52.04 12.49 -14.01
CA ARG A 443 -52.52 11.20 -14.58
C ARG A 443 -54.02 11.01 -14.41
N VAL A 444 -54.59 11.50 -13.30
CA VAL A 444 -56.04 11.42 -13.04
C VAL A 444 -56.83 12.42 -13.89
N LYS A 445 -56.22 13.56 -14.27
CA LYS A 445 -56.84 14.61 -15.11
C LYS A 445 -56.65 14.29 -16.60
N THR A 446 -57.54 13.46 -17.16
CA THR A 446 -57.81 13.15 -18.58
C THR A 446 -56.68 13.30 -19.62
N GLN A 447 -56.33 12.18 -20.27
CA GLN A 447 -55.16 11.96 -21.15
C GLN A 447 -55.20 12.61 -22.57
N GLN A 448 -56.19 13.44 -22.89
CA GLN A 448 -56.44 13.94 -24.26
C GLN A 448 -55.92 15.36 -24.54
N ASP A 449 -55.38 16.07 -23.54
CA ASP A 449 -54.80 17.40 -23.72
C ASP A 449 -53.29 17.34 -24.02
N ARG A 450 -52.87 17.92 -25.15
CA ARG A 450 -51.47 18.00 -25.57
C ARG A 450 -50.60 18.78 -24.56
N VAL A 451 -51.18 19.76 -23.88
CA VAL A 451 -50.48 20.58 -22.88
C VAL A 451 -50.21 19.76 -21.62
N ILE A 452 -51.21 19.03 -21.12
CA ILE A 452 -51.05 18.11 -19.98
C ILE A 452 -50.01 17.04 -20.30
N ALA A 453 -50.06 16.46 -21.51
CA ALA A 453 -49.06 15.47 -21.92
C ALA A 453 -47.63 16.04 -22.00
N ALA A 454 -47.46 17.33 -22.36
CA ALA A 454 -46.15 17.98 -22.35
C ALA A 454 -45.65 18.26 -20.93
N ALA A 455 -46.51 18.76 -20.04
CA ALA A 455 -46.20 18.98 -18.64
C ALA A 455 -45.82 17.66 -17.93
N MET A 456 -46.56 16.58 -18.18
CA MET A 456 -46.24 15.25 -17.66
C MET A 456 -44.86 14.77 -18.13
N ARG A 457 -44.53 14.91 -19.42
CA ARG A 457 -43.19 14.54 -19.93
C ARG A 457 -42.06 15.33 -19.27
N GLN A 458 -42.28 16.61 -19.00
CA GLN A 458 -41.32 17.45 -18.30
C GLN A 458 -41.13 16.97 -16.86
N LEU A 459 -42.22 16.81 -16.10
CA LEU A 459 -42.17 16.31 -14.72
C LEU A 459 -41.57 14.90 -14.62
N GLU A 460 -41.86 14.01 -15.56
CA GLU A 460 -41.23 12.68 -15.64
C GLU A 460 -39.71 12.78 -15.89
N SER A 461 -39.28 13.76 -16.67
CA SER A 461 -37.85 14.02 -16.89
C SER A 461 -37.17 14.57 -15.65
N GLU A 462 -37.82 15.50 -14.94
CA GLU A 462 -37.31 16.08 -13.69
C GLU A 462 -37.25 15.05 -12.57
N GLN A 463 -38.30 14.23 -12.42
CA GLN A 463 -38.33 13.11 -11.46
C GLN A 463 -37.16 12.15 -11.70
N LYS A 464 -36.93 11.73 -12.96
CA LYS A 464 -35.80 10.87 -13.31
C LYS A 464 -34.44 11.52 -13.02
N ALA A 465 -34.33 12.84 -13.16
CA ALA A 465 -33.11 13.55 -12.80
C ALA A 465 -32.89 13.51 -11.28
N PHE A 466 -33.91 13.84 -10.48
CA PHE A 466 -33.80 13.75 -9.03
C PHE A 466 -33.50 12.33 -8.54
N ASP A 467 -34.11 11.31 -9.13
CA ASP A 467 -33.83 9.91 -8.78
C ASP A 467 -32.36 9.53 -9.01
N ARG A 468 -31.74 10.00 -10.12
CA ARG A 468 -30.31 9.79 -10.38
C ARG A 468 -29.45 10.53 -9.36
N ILE A 469 -29.70 11.82 -9.14
CA ILE A 469 -28.95 12.64 -8.19
C ILE A 469 -29.05 12.03 -6.78
N LEU A 470 -30.25 11.58 -6.38
CA LEU A 470 -30.52 10.92 -5.12
C LEU A 470 -29.77 9.58 -4.99
N ALA A 471 -29.66 8.80 -6.07
CA ALA A 471 -28.86 7.58 -6.06
C ALA A 471 -27.38 7.90 -5.78
N TYR A 472 -26.80 8.90 -6.46
CA TYR A 472 -25.42 9.32 -6.20
C TYR A 472 -25.22 9.85 -4.76
N ALA A 473 -26.19 10.59 -4.23
CA ALA A 473 -26.15 11.10 -2.86
C ALA A 473 -26.22 9.95 -1.84
N ARG A 474 -27.09 8.95 -2.04
CA ARG A 474 -27.19 7.77 -1.16
C ARG A 474 -25.92 6.92 -1.17
N ASP A 475 -25.31 6.74 -2.34
CA ASP A 475 -24.05 6.00 -2.47
C ASP A 475 -22.93 6.68 -1.66
N TRP A 476 -22.81 8.01 -1.77
CA TRP A 476 -21.81 8.75 -1.01
C TRP A 476 -22.14 8.82 0.48
N LEU A 477 -23.42 8.94 0.85
CA LEU A 477 -23.85 8.83 2.25
C LEU A 477 -23.44 7.49 2.87
N SER A 478 -23.59 6.39 2.13
CA SER A 478 -23.13 5.07 2.57
C SER A 478 -21.61 5.03 2.79
N GLU A 479 -20.84 5.64 1.89
CA GLU A 479 -19.39 5.79 2.02
C GLU A 479 -19.02 6.61 3.28
N LEU A 480 -19.69 7.75 3.51
CA LEU A 480 -19.50 8.59 4.70
C LEU A 480 -19.91 7.89 5.99
N HIS A 481 -21.04 7.17 6.02
CA HIS A 481 -21.44 6.33 7.16
C HIS A 481 -20.40 5.24 7.46
N ASN A 482 -19.86 4.59 6.43
CA ASN A 482 -18.83 3.57 6.62
C ASN A 482 -17.53 4.15 7.18
N LEU A 483 -17.15 5.37 6.77
CA LEU A 483 -16.01 6.08 7.34
C LEU A 483 -16.29 6.50 8.79
N SER A 484 -17.42 7.18 9.03
CA SER A 484 -17.85 7.63 10.35
C SER A 484 -18.02 6.47 11.34
N SER A 485 -18.54 5.31 10.94
CA SER A 485 -18.67 4.13 11.80
C SER A 485 -17.32 3.52 12.21
N LYS A 486 -16.32 3.56 11.31
CA LYS A 486 -14.95 3.11 11.61
C LYS A 486 -14.25 4.09 12.55
N ASP A 487 -14.46 5.38 12.32
CA ASP A 487 -13.91 6.43 13.16
C ASP A 487 -14.58 6.42 14.55
N ALA A 488 -15.90 6.30 14.64
CA ALA A 488 -16.65 6.20 15.90
C ALA A 488 -16.24 5.00 16.75
N ARG A 489 -15.98 3.83 16.13
CA ARG A 489 -15.45 2.66 16.87
C ARG A 489 -14.05 2.90 17.39
N THR A 490 -13.18 3.53 16.58
CA THR A 490 -11.83 3.89 17.01
C THR A 490 -11.87 4.93 18.14
N THR A 491 -12.72 5.94 18.03
CA THR A 491 -12.97 6.95 19.07
C THR A 491 -13.52 6.32 20.35
N ALA A 492 -14.51 5.43 20.25
CA ALA A 492 -15.08 4.74 21.42
C ALA A 492 -14.02 3.93 22.19
N VAL A 493 -13.10 3.28 21.47
CA VAL A 493 -11.95 2.61 22.10
C VAL A 493 -11.01 3.62 22.76
N LEU A 494 -10.74 4.75 22.11
CA LEU A 494 -9.90 5.82 22.67
C LEU A 494 -10.55 6.50 23.89
N GLU A 495 -11.87 6.62 23.96
CA GLU A 495 -12.59 7.24 25.08
C GLU A 495 -12.87 6.27 26.25
N ALA A 496 -12.80 4.96 26.00
CA ALA A 496 -13.06 3.95 27.02
C ALA A 496 -12.10 4.08 28.21
N ALA A 497 -12.63 3.92 29.44
CA ALA A 497 -11.80 3.95 30.65
C ALA A 497 -10.69 2.89 30.63
N ALA A 498 -10.97 1.72 30.03
CA ALA A 498 -10.02 0.67 29.72
C ALA A 498 -10.01 0.45 28.19
N PRO A 499 -9.15 1.16 27.44
CA PRO A 499 -9.07 1.00 25.99
C PRO A 499 -8.59 -0.41 25.65
N ASP A 500 -9.30 -1.07 24.73
CA ASP A 500 -8.84 -2.32 24.12
C ASP A 500 -8.78 -2.17 22.60
N ILE A 501 -7.60 -1.82 22.10
CA ILE A 501 -7.37 -1.67 20.67
C ILE A 501 -7.53 -2.98 19.89
N ARG A 502 -7.49 -4.15 20.55
CA ARG A 502 -7.66 -5.45 19.87
C ARG A 502 -9.10 -5.72 19.45
N SER A 503 -10.05 -5.03 20.06
CA SER A 503 -11.46 -5.05 19.64
C SER A 503 -11.68 -4.46 18.24
N LEU A 504 -10.74 -3.65 17.75
CA LEU A 504 -10.76 -3.06 16.41
C LEU A 504 -10.34 -4.09 15.35
N SER A 505 -10.82 -3.95 14.11
CA SER A 505 -10.35 -4.74 12.99
C SER A 505 -8.87 -4.45 12.68
N SER A 506 -8.17 -5.38 12.03
CA SER A 506 -6.76 -5.20 11.63
C SER A 506 -6.50 -3.91 10.84
N SER A 507 -7.47 -3.47 10.04
CA SER A 507 -7.40 -2.22 9.27
C SER A 507 -7.57 -0.95 10.11
N GLU A 508 -8.33 -1.04 11.21
CA GLU A 508 -8.54 0.05 12.18
C GLU A 508 -7.35 0.14 13.12
N GLN A 509 -6.87 -0.99 13.66
CA GLN A 509 -5.63 -1.06 14.44
C GLN A 509 -4.45 -0.46 13.69
N ARG A 510 -4.29 -0.80 12.41
CA ARG A 510 -3.21 -0.25 11.58
C ARG A 510 -3.29 1.27 11.44
N ARG A 511 -4.49 1.81 11.21
CA ARG A 511 -4.69 3.26 11.08
C ARG A 511 -4.43 3.97 12.41
N LEU A 512 -4.82 3.37 13.53
CA LEU A 512 -4.50 3.88 14.86
C LEU A 512 -2.98 3.91 15.11
N PHE A 513 -2.26 2.85 14.74
CA PHE A 513 -0.80 2.83 14.87
C PHE A 513 -0.12 3.92 14.05
N GLU A 514 -0.64 4.22 12.85
CA GLU A 514 -0.12 5.29 12.01
C GLU A 514 -0.45 6.69 12.56
N SER A 515 -1.67 6.91 13.05
CA SER A 515 -2.07 8.21 13.61
C SER A 515 -1.32 8.55 14.89
N VAL A 516 -1.07 7.55 15.73
CA VAL A 516 -0.28 7.65 16.97
C VAL A 516 1.24 7.55 16.70
N LYS A 517 1.65 7.38 15.44
CA LYS A 517 3.06 7.30 15.02
C LYS A 517 3.86 6.23 15.79
N VAL A 518 3.27 5.05 15.94
CA VAL A 518 3.89 3.92 16.63
C VAL A 518 5.18 3.49 15.93
N ARG A 519 6.24 3.37 16.71
CA ARG A 519 7.53 2.85 16.27
C ARG A 519 8.04 1.83 17.28
N VAL A 520 8.56 0.72 16.77
CA VAL A 520 9.09 -0.38 17.60
C VAL A 520 10.55 -0.59 17.25
N ASP A 521 11.44 -0.45 18.23
CA ASP A 521 12.88 -0.68 18.09
C ASP A 521 13.29 -1.89 18.95
N ILE A 522 14.16 -2.74 18.42
CA ILE A 522 14.69 -3.91 19.15
C ILE A 522 15.86 -3.45 20.01
N VAL A 523 15.73 -3.53 21.34
CA VAL A 523 16.68 -2.93 22.30
C VAL A 523 17.92 -3.78 22.51
N ASP A 524 17.78 -5.11 22.50
CA ASP A 524 18.89 -6.02 22.73
C ASP A 524 19.55 -6.45 21.40
N PRO A 525 20.72 -5.88 21.02
CA PRO A 525 21.43 -6.28 19.81
C PRO A 525 22.13 -7.65 19.96
N THR A 526 22.25 -8.16 21.19
CA THR A 526 22.86 -9.45 21.50
C THR A 526 21.86 -10.59 21.51
N PHE A 527 20.55 -10.29 21.56
CA PHE A 527 19.50 -11.29 21.47
C PHE A 527 19.64 -12.11 20.19
N ARG A 528 19.73 -13.43 20.34
CA ARG A 528 19.77 -14.40 19.23
C ARG A 528 18.64 -15.40 19.41
N TYR A 529 17.61 -15.27 18.57
CA TYR A 529 16.55 -16.26 18.48
C TYR A 529 17.07 -17.54 17.81
N ARG A 530 16.53 -18.70 18.22
CA ARG A 530 16.91 -20.01 17.69
C ARG A 530 16.44 -20.16 16.23
N GLU A 531 17.37 -20.13 15.29
CA GLU A 531 17.18 -20.78 14.00
C GLU A 531 17.68 -22.23 14.08
N GLY A 532 16.77 -23.21 14.02
CA GLY A 532 17.15 -24.63 13.91
C GLY A 532 16.20 -25.62 14.59
N THR A 533 16.58 -26.89 14.53
CA THR A 533 15.87 -28.02 15.18
C THR A 533 15.78 -27.79 16.68
N ARG A 534 14.57 -27.89 17.24
CA ARG A 534 14.31 -27.68 18.67
C ARG A 534 15.24 -28.55 19.53
N CYS A 535 15.91 -27.96 20.51
CA CYS A 535 16.79 -28.68 21.43
C CYS A 535 15.96 -29.61 22.33
N TRP A 536 16.22 -30.92 22.25
CA TRP A 536 15.53 -31.93 23.05
C TRP A 536 15.68 -31.69 24.55
N THR A 537 16.85 -31.24 25.01
CA THR A 537 17.15 -30.95 26.41
C THR A 537 16.36 -29.74 26.92
N THR A 538 16.30 -28.64 26.15
CA THR A 538 15.44 -27.49 26.51
C THR A 538 13.96 -27.89 26.59
N ARG A 539 13.48 -28.67 25.62
CA ARG A 539 12.11 -29.21 25.66
C ARG A 539 11.84 -30.16 26.84
N TRP A 540 12.87 -30.86 27.30
CA TRP A 540 12.76 -31.73 28.47
C TRP A 540 12.56 -30.88 29.73
N HIS A 541 13.38 -29.83 29.93
CA HIS A 541 13.22 -28.89 31.06
C HIS A 541 11.85 -28.21 31.06
N GLN A 542 11.39 -27.72 29.90
CA GLN A 542 10.05 -27.12 29.77
C GLN A 542 8.93 -28.10 30.12
N ARG A 543 8.99 -29.34 29.61
CA ARG A 543 7.95 -30.36 29.88
C ARG A 543 7.95 -30.85 31.33
N LYS A 544 9.11 -30.86 31.98
CA LYS A 544 9.26 -31.32 33.38
C LYS A 544 9.15 -30.19 34.39
N GLY A 545 9.10 -28.92 33.96
CA GLY A 545 9.08 -27.76 34.83
C GLY A 545 10.37 -27.60 35.66
N THR A 546 11.50 -28.11 35.17
CA THR A 546 12.77 -28.11 35.91
C THR A 546 13.66 -26.95 35.52
N SER A 547 14.26 -26.28 36.49
CA SER A 547 15.28 -25.25 36.26
C SER A 547 16.61 -25.86 35.78
N VAL A 548 17.41 -25.05 35.07
CA VAL A 548 18.79 -25.37 34.71
C VAL A 548 19.66 -25.20 35.95
N PRO A 549 20.39 -26.24 36.40
CA PRO A 549 21.21 -26.14 37.62
C PRO A 549 22.31 -25.09 37.53
N ALA A 550 22.77 -24.63 38.70
CA ALA A 550 24.00 -23.84 38.83
C ALA A 550 25.24 -24.67 38.48
N ASP A 551 26.39 -24.01 38.35
CA ASP A 551 27.65 -24.70 38.08
C ASP A 551 28.05 -25.55 39.30
N PRO A 552 28.40 -26.84 39.11
CA PRO A 552 28.65 -27.75 40.22
C PRO A 552 29.94 -27.41 40.98
N THR A 553 29.87 -27.46 42.31
CA THR A 553 31.03 -27.47 43.19
C THR A 553 31.89 -28.73 42.99
N ASP A 554 33.12 -28.76 43.52
CA ASP A 554 34.02 -29.91 43.37
C ASP A 554 33.48 -31.20 43.99
N SER A 555 32.77 -31.11 45.11
CA SER A 555 32.11 -32.25 45.76
C SER A 555 30.95 -32.78 44.92
N GLN A 556 30.13 -31.89 44.37
CA GLN A 556 29.02 -32.25 43.48
C GLN A 556 29.52 -32.85 42.16
N TRP A 557 30.60 -32.29 41.60
CA TRP A 557 31.23 -32.85 40.41
C TRP A 557 31.75 -34.27 40.65
N SER A 558 32.34 -34.53 41.82
CA SER A 558 32.82 -35.88 42.18
C SER A 558 31.68 -36.92 42.19
N ARG A 559 30.50 -36.54 42.69
CA ARG A 559 29.29 -37.39 42.66
C ARG A 559 28.76 -37.60 41.23
N ILE A 560 28.79 -36.56 40.39
CA ILE A 560 28.42 -36.68 38.97
C ILE A 560 29.39 -37.62 38.25
N GLU A 561 30.69 -37.53 38.53
CA GLU A 561 31.68 -38.38 37.91
C GLU A 561 31.51 -39.86 38.31
N GLU A 562 31.19 -40.13 39.58
CA GLU A 562 30.83 -41.46 40.04
C GLU A 562 29.58 -42.01 39.32
N LEU A 563 28.53 -41.19 39.20
CA LEU A 563 27.33 -41.53 38.43
C LEU A 563 27.66 -41.88 36.97
N LEU A 564 28.51 -41.09 36.33
CA LEU A 564 28.94 -41.33 34.95
C LEU A 564 29.74 -42.63 34.83
N ARG A 565 30.64 -42.93 35.79
CA ARG A 565 31.46 -44.16 35.78
C ARG A 565 30.61 -45.41 36.03
N CYS A 566 29.55 -45.31 36.81
CA CYS A 566 28.59 -46.39 37.01
C CYS A 566 27.74 -46.67 35.76
N ARG A 567 27.38 -45.62 35.00
CA ARG A 567 26.53 -45.77 33.81
C ARG A 567 27.31 -46.16 32.55
N TYR A 568 28.53 -45.68 32.41
CA TYR A 568 29.26 -45.76 31.15
C TYR A 568 30.56 -46.58 31.25
N PRO A 569 30.86 -47.41 30.25
CA PRO A 569 32.09 -48.19 30.19
C PRO A 569 33.32 -47.30 29.98
N ALA A 570 34.51 -47.82 30.30
CA ALA A 570 35.78 -47.08 30.28
C ALA A 570 36.09 -46.34 28.96
N HIS A 571 35.58 -46.81 27.81
CA HIS A 571 35.78 -46.12 26.53
C HIS A 571 35.04 -44.77 26.42
N HIS A 572 33.99 -44.54 27.22
CA HIS A 572 33.23 -43.29 27.26
C HIS A 572 34.09 -42.10 27.73
N PHE A 573 35.15 -42.40 28.48
CA PHE A 573 36.10 -41.46 29.08
C PHE A 573 37.40 -41.31 28.25
N ARG A 574 37.55 -42.04 27.14
CA ARG A 574 38.73 -41.95 26.26
C ARG A 574 38.69 -40.77 25.28
N SER A 575 37.59 -40.02 25.25
CA SER A 575 37.46 -38.83 24.42
C SER A 575 38.41 -37.74 24.90
N PRO A 576 39.07 -36.97 24.02
CA PRO A 576 39.88 -35.81 24.40
C PRO A 576 39.03 -34.61 24.88
N LEU A 577 37.75 -34.84 25.19
CA LEU A 577 36.82 -33.83 25.64
C LEU A 577 36.81 -33.86 27.16
N ASP A 578 37.23 -32.78 27.81
CA ASP A 578 37.05 -32.61 29.24
C ASP A 578 35.55 -32.62 29.59
N LEU A 579 35.12 -33.63 30.34
CA LEU A 579 33.72 -33.83 30.69
C LEU A 579 33.18 -32.73 31.60
N ARG A 580 34.03 -32.16 32.45
CA ARG A 580 33.64 -31.06 33.34
C ARG A 580 33.42 -29.79 32.54
N ALA A 581 34.41 -29.43 31.72
CA ALA A 581 34.29 -28.30 30.82
C ALA A 581 33.10 -28.44 29.86
N ALA A 582 32.89 -29.63 29.30
CA ALA A 582 31.75 -29.90 28.42
C ALA A 582 30.41 -29.75 29.16
N PHE A 583 30.28 -30.26 30.39
CA PHE A 583 29.06 -30.10 31.18
C PHE A 583 28.77 -28.63 31.52
N LEU A 584 29.79 -27.88 31.94
CA LEU A 584 29.68 -26.43 32.15
C LEU A 584 29.23 -25.72 30.86
N GLY A 585 29.76 -26.12 29.70
CA GLY A 585 29.32 -25.63 28.39
C GLY A 585 27.86 -25.94 28.09
N MET A 586 27.37 -27.13 28.46
CA MET A 586 25.96 -27.50 28.32
C MET A 586 25.04 -26.60 29.16
N LEU A 587 25.41 -26.35 30.42
CA LEU A 587 24.67 -25.47 31.33
C LEU A 587 24.73 -24.02 30.85
N HIS A 588 25.91 -23.52 30.52
CA HIS A 588 26.11 -22.17 29.98
C HIS A 588 25.24 -21.94 28.74
N ARG A 589 25.21 -22.90 27.81
CA ARG A 589 24.39 -22.84 26.60
C ARG A 589 22.88 -22.83 26.89
N LEU A 590 22.43 -23.59 27.90
CA LEU A 590 21.02 -23.61 28.29
C LEU A 590 20.57 -22.31 28.98
N ARG A 591 21.46 -21.68 29.76
CA ARG A 591 21.21 -20.43 30.48
C ARG A 591 21.28 -19.19 29.58
N SER A 592 22.31 -19.13 28.72
CA SER A 592 22.54 -17.97 27.82
C SER A 592 21.76 -18.04 26.50
N GLY A 593 21.36 -19.25 26.09
CA GLY A 593 20.63 -19.45 24.83
C GLY A 593 21.50 -19.40 23.57
N ILE A 594 22.84 -19.29 23.69
CA ILE A 594 23.75 -19.26 22.54
C ILE A 594 23.61 -20.48 21.63
N LEU A 595 23.98 -20.31 20.36
CA LEU A 595 24.02 -21.41 19.39
C LEU A 595 25.22 -22.31 19.68
N TRP A 596 25.13 -23.59 19.30
CA TRP A 596 26.26 -24.52 19.46
C TRP A 596 27.53 -24.01 18.78
N ARG A 597 27.42 -23.44 17.57
CA ARG A 597 28.57 -22.87 16.86
C ARG A 597 29.24 -21.68 17.57
N ASP A 598 28.55 -21.05 18.52
CA ASP A 598 29.01 -19.88 19.26
C ASP A 598 29.44 -20.26 20.70
N LEU A 599 29.50 -21.56 21.03
CA LEU A 599 29.95 -22.04 22.33
C LEU A 599 31.45 -21.70 22.51
N PRO A 600 31.85 -21.02 23.61
CA PRO A 600 33.24 -20.68 23.86
C PRO A 600 34.18 -21.90 23.80
N GLU A 601 35.37 -21.72 23.22
CA GLU A 601 36.36 -22.79 23.02
C GLU A 601 36.80 -23.45 24.34
N CYS A 602 36.72 -22.74 25.47
CA CYS A 602 37.05 -23.28 26.80
C CYS A 602 36.15 -24.44 27.23
N PHE A 603 34.97 -24.62 26.63
CA PHE A 603 34.06 -25.73 26.90
C PHE A 603 34.28 -26.95 25.97
N GLY A 604 35.21 -26.83 25.03
CA GLY A 604 35.54 -27.88 24.06
C GLY A 604 34.75 -27.78 22.75
N ASP A 605 35.01 -28.74 21.86
CA ASP A 605 34.42 -28.79 20.52
C ASP A 605 32.88 -28.83 20.59
N PRO A 606 32.17 -27.83 20.02
CA PRO A 606 30.73 -27.71 20.25
C PRO A 606 29.90 -28.86 19.71
N GLU A 607 30.35 -29.53 18.65
CA GLU A 607 29.66 -30.68 18.08
C GLU A 607 29.78 -31.91 18.99
N LYS A 608 30.96 -32.11 19.59
CA LYS A 608 31.18 -33.17 20.59
C LYS A 608 30.38 -32.91 21.87
N VAL A 609 30.35 -31.66 22.36
CA VAL A 609 29.54 -31.28 23.54
C VAL A 609 28.05 -31.51 23.25
N ARG A 610 27.56 -31.08 22.09
CA ARG A 610 26.17 -31.30 21.65
C ARG A 610 25.80 -32.79 21.58
N CYS A 611 26.67 -33.60 20.98
CA CYS A 611 26.45 -35.05 20.89
C CYS A 611 26.39 -35.67 22.29
N ARG A 612 27.30 -35.27 23.19
CA ARG A 612 27.33 -35.77 24.57
C ARG A 612 26.06 -35.40 25.33
N GLN A 613 25.60 -34.15 25.25
CA GLN A 613 24.36 -33.74 25.91
C GLN A 613 23.16 -34.55 25.42
N ARG A 614 23.10 -34.85 24.12
CA ARG A 614 22.04 -35.67 23.54
C ARG A 614 22.08 -37.11 24.07
N THR A 615 23.27 -37.71 24.18
CA THR A 615 23.46 -39.05 24.75
C THR A 615 23.03 -39.08 26.22
N TRP A 616 23.52 -38.14 27.04
CA TRP A 616 23.15 -38.09 28.47
C TRP A 616 21.65 -37.90 28.68
N LEU A 617 20.98 -37.12 27.82
CA LEU A 617 19.52 -37.00 27.87
C LEU A 617 18.81 -38.29 27.47
N ALA A 618 19.26 -38.95 26.40
CA ALA A 618 18.66 -40.18 25.91
C ALA A 618 18.80 -41.34 26.92
N ASP A 619 19.93 -41.41 27.61
CA ASP A 619 20.25 -42.47 28.57
C ASP A 619 19.70 -42.20 29.99
N GLY A 620 18.94 -41.11 30.19
CA GLY A 620 18.36 -40.72 31.47
C GLY A 620 19.32 -40.04 32.46
N VAL A 621 20.63 -40.12 32.22
CA VAL A 621 21.68 -39.54 33.07
C VAL A 621 21.50 -38.03 33.29
N TRP A 622 21.09 -37.29 32.26
CA TRP A 622 20.83 -35.86 32.38
C TRP A 622 19.77 -35.56 33.45
N ALA A 623 18.71 -36.37 33.52
CA ALA A 623 17.66 -36.19 34.52
C ALA A 623 18.18 -36.44 35.93
N GLU A 624 18.99 -37.49 36.12
CA GLU A 624 19.62 -37.84 37.39
C GLU A 624 20.60 -36.74 37.87
N ILE A 625 21.41 -36.19 36.97
CA ILE A 625 22.31 -35.05 37.26
C ILE A 625 21.50 -33.81 37.67
N VAL A 626 20.44 -33.49 36.94
CA VAL A 626 19.59 -32.32 37.25
C VAL A 626 18.91 -32.47 38.61
N THR A 627 18.42 -33.68 38.95
CA THR A 627 17.88 -33.95 40.29
C THR A 627 18.93 -33.76 41.37
N LEU A 628 20.12 -34.37 41.20
CA LEU A 628 21.23 -34.29 42.16
C LEU A 628 21.67 -32.84 42.42
N LEU A 629 21.69 -31.99 41.39
CA LEU A 629 22.13 -30.60 41.54
C LEU A 629 21.02 -29.63 42.01
N ASN A 630 19.76 -29.90 41.68
CA ASN A 630 18.63 -29.05 42.11
C ASN A 630 18.18 -29.33 43.55
N GLU A 631 18.61 -30.44 44.18
CA GLU A 631 18.39 -30.71 45.60
C GLU A 631 19.17 -29.74 46.52
N GLU A 632 20.24 -29.11 46.03
CA GLU A 632 21.19 -28.31 46.82
C GLU A 632 21.37 -26.85 46.32
N GLY A 633 20.64 -26.39 45.29
CA GLY A 633 20.86 -25.05 44.72
C GLY A 633 19.69 -24.41 43.96
N GLU A 634 19.70 -23.07 43.87
CA GLU A 634 18.77 -22.28 43.06
C GLU A 634 19.15 -22.36 41.57
N GLY A 635 18.31 -23.04 40.77
CA GLY A 635 18.49 -23.13 39.33
C GLY A 635 17.87 -21.93 38.57
N THR A 636 18.43 -21.59 37.41
CA THR A 636 17.86 -20.57 36.51
C THR A 636 16.79 -21.17 35.59
N PRO A 637 15.68 -20.47 35.30
CA PRO A 637 14.70 -20.93 34.32
C PRO A 637 15.34 -21.18 32.96
N VAL A 638 14.95 -22.28 32.29
CA VAL A 638 15.41 -22.50 30.91
C VAL A 638 14.79 -21.44 30.00
N LEU A 639 15.60 -20.77 29.18
CA LEU A 639 15.08 -19.80 28.21
C LEU A 639 14.09 -20.50 27.27
N SER A 640 12.84 -20.03 27.27
CA SER A 640 11.76 -20.59 26.49
C SER A 640 11.92 -20.29 25.00
N ASP A 641 11.31 -21.10 24.13
CA ASP A 641 11.25 -20.82 22.69
C ASP A 641 10.31 -19.62 22.38
N GLU A 642 9.64 -19.08 23.40
CA GLU A 642 8.64 -18.00 23.35
C GLU A 642 9.17 -16.65 23.84
N ALA A 643 10.38 -16.60 24.42
CA ALA A 643 11.00 -15.32 24.78
C ALA A 643 11.36 -14.54 23.50
N GLY A 644 10.78 -13.34 23.34
CA GLY A 644 11.18 -12.37 22.32
C GLY A 644 12.31 -11.47 22.82
N PRO A 645 13.01 -10.73 21.93
CA PRO A 645 13.93 -9.69 22.38
C PRO A 645 13.14 -8.58 23.08
N ALA A 646 13.78 -7.88 24.02
CA ALA A 646 13.20 -6.67 24.59
C ALA A 646 12.92 -5.61 23.50
N LEU A 647 11.71 -5.07 23.50
CA LEU A 647 11.26 -4.05 22.55
C LEU A 647 11.14 -2.70 23.24
N ALA A 648 11.61 -1.65 22.56
CA ALA A 648 11.32 -0.26 22.90
C ALA A 648 10.20 0.19 21.97
N ILE A 649 9.06 0.54 22.55
CA ILE A 649 7.90 1.04 21.82
C ILE A 649 7.85 2.55 22.09
N SER A 650 7.89 3.34 21.03
CA SER A 650 7.76 4.79 21.08
C SER A 650 6.53 5.24 20.31
N THR A 651 5.91 6.31 20.79
CA THR A 651 4.67 6.83 20.22
C THR A 651 4.70 8.35 20.16
N GLY A 652 3.86 8.94 19.30
CA GLY A 652 3.61 10.37 19.30
C GLY A 652 2.85 10.88 20.54
N LEU A 653 2.58 10.03 21.52
CA LEU A 653 1.85 10.34 22.77
C LEU A 653 2.75 10.34 24.00
N ASP A 654 4.04 10.06 23.83
CA ASP A 654 4.98 10.02 24.93
C ASP A 654 5.09 11.40 25.58
N VAL A 655 4.91 11.46 26.91
CA VAL A 655 4.68 12.69 27.71
C VAL A 655 5.85 13.68 27.62
N GLU A 656 7.04 13.24 27.22
CA GLU A 656 8.21 14.12 26.99
C GLU A 656 8.12 14.95 25.71
N VAL A 657 7.27 14.58 24.75
CA VAL A 657 7.07 15.32 23.48
C VAL A 657 5.94 16.35 23.58
N LEU A 658 5.10 16.25 24.61
CA LEU A 658 3.97 17.16 24.88
C LEU A 658 4.30 18.25 25.93
N ARG A 659 5.53 18.28 26.44
CA ARG A 659 6.13 19.42 27.18
C ARG A 659 7.06 20.18 26.26
#